data_AF-A0A8C5D4A2-F1
#
_entry.id   AF-A0A8C5D4A2-F1
#
_cell.length_a   1.000
_cell.length_b   1.000
_cell.length_c   1.000
_cell.angle_alpha   90.00
_cell.angle_beta   90.00
_cell.angle_gamma   90.00
#
_symmetry.space_group_name_H-M   'P 1'
#
loop_
_entity.id
_entity.type
_entity.pdbx_description
1 polymer ?
#
loop_
_entity_poly.entity_id
_entity_poly.type
_entity_poly.pdbx_seq_one_letter_code
_entity_poly.pdbx_strand_id
1 'polypeptide(L)'
;MMFHFHSPSHPCLSVFQVMMQNLLDTVSNNPYRVRDVPLSDYAGGGKVKLREENRVVLYKKSQCQSWDCLLMCPNTPTMTLRLFQVVSEDDAMNWFSQYALKLQLFYDTLPLKAESIQPIVNCIRSHPDWSCAHIAVKTGLRKFLKYTSFQRTVSCASNHINSQNEVGQTPLHLACERGDLASVKQLLDESQVRTDISDFYGDTPIHCACKHRFSVFALCSQLGIGVNDLNIVILLFLEYFCFEAHKQLDMWLIFVSQVAVLRFLCQMCRLLLERDCSVNVLNKTGQSPLHILTKQGRSKAALVLLTHGADANLKDQDGNTALHLAMKMNHMDLIKVLIVFWADVEIPNNLGETPGLIAAQTSKGISAKKPSRLRWSLRMDKLLCLDGGGIKGLVLIQMLIALEQEAGQPIRELFDWVAGTSTGGILALCIIHGKPLNDLQNLYFKMRKKVFKGWRPYTKKPLEKFLKKEFGEDTKMTDVSHPRVMVTSVLADRRPCKLHIFRNYEPPYSTSDTFRPLTIPQDQLVWKAARASGAAPTYFPPMGRFLDGGLLANNPTLDAMAEIHQYNKTLNAEGKDTKKLGMVLSLGTGKSPEVEVTSLKLSCNPVKLAKSLKAANNLLKILMDCCTDSDGCAVDRARAFCEMTDTLYRRLSPQLSVEVMLNEVDEDVLMNMLLETRTYLNEQRAVLQFVARFLRDH
;
A
#
# COMPACT_ATOMS: atom_id res chain seq x y z
N MET A 1 50.56 -53.97 27.94
CA MET A 1 49.70 -53.36 28.98
C MET A 1 48.33 -53.09 28.38
N MET A 2 47.38 -54.01 28.61
CA MET A 2 45.94 -53.71 28.54
C MET A 2 45.55 -53.08 29.88
N PHE A 3 44.64 -52.11 29.89
CA PHE A 3 43.87 -51.80 31.09
C PHE A 3 42.38 -51.84 30.78
N HIS A 4 41.70 -52.70 31.54
CA HIS A 4 40.28 -52.99 31.52
C HIS A 4 39.46 -51.87 32.17
N PHE A 5 38.24 -51.71 31.63
CA PHE A 5 37.15 -50.93 32.17
C PHE A 5 36.61 -51.48 33.50
N HIS A 6 36.28 -50.57 34.42
CA HIS A 6 35.23 -50.75 35.42
C HIS A 6 34.29 -49.55 35.37
N SER A 7 32.99 -49.85 35.28
CA SER A 7 31.86 -48.92 35.23
C SER A 7 31.62 -48.19 36.55
N PRO A 8 30.97 -47.01 36.51
CA PRO A 8 30.00 -46.66 37.53
C PRO A 8 28.60 -46.42 36.94
N SER A 9 27.64 -46.95 37.68
CA SER A 9 26.19 -46.77 37.60
C SER A 9 25.79 -45.29 37.73
N HIS A 10 24.92 -44.80 36.83
CA HIS A 10 24.31 -43.47 36.94
C HIS A 10 22.78 -43.54 37.10
N PRO A 11 22.17 -42.87 38.11
CA PRO A 11 20.73 -42.86 38.36
C PRO A 11 19.92 -41.96 37.40
N CYS A 12 20.56 -41.32 36.41
CA CYS A 12 19.88 -40.37 35.51
C CYS A 12 19.06 -41.03 34.40
N LEU A 13 19.35 -42.28 34.04
CA LEU A 13 18.60 -43.01 33.00
C LEU A 13 17.19 -43.42 33.48
N SER A 14 17.01 -43.72 34.77
CA SER A 14 15.71 -44.09 35.32
C SER A 14 14.77 -42.89 35.47
N VAL A 15 15.28 -41.70 35.80
CA VAL A 15 14.47 -40.48 35.89
C VAL A 15 13.99 -40.03 34.50
N PHE A 16 14.85 -40.15 33.48
CA PHE A 16 14.48 -39.81 32.10
C PHE A 16 13.49 -40.82 31.51
N GLN A 17 13.64 -42.12 31.81
CA GLN A 17 12.65 -43.14 31.45
C GLN A 17 11.32 -42.92 32.16
N VAL A 18 11.30 -42.67 33.48
CA VAL A 18 10.06 -42.42 34.24
C VAL A 18 9.36 -41.13 33.81
N MET A 19 10.11 -40.09 33.42
CA MET A 19 9.54 -38.85 32.88
C MET A 19 8.94 -39.06 31.49
N MET A 20 9.60 -39.83 30.62
CA MET A 20 9.05 -40.25 29.31
C MET A 20 7.84 -41.17 29.45
N GLN A 21 7.85 -42.09 30.42
CA GLN A 21 6.75 -43.01 30.69
C GLN A 21 5.55 -42.27 31.28
N ASN A 22 5.75 -41.31 32.20
CA ASN A 22 4.69 -40.42 32.67
C ASN A 22 4.16 -39.50 31.55
N LEU A 23 5.00 -39.01 30.63
CA LEU A 23 4.53 -38.25 29.47
C LEU A 23 3.72 -39.15 28.51
N LEU A 24 4.16 -40.38 28.28
CA LEU A 24 3.47 -41.38 27.47
C LEU A 24 2.15 -41.82 28.12
N ASP A 25 2.09 -41.98 29.44
CA ASP A 25 0.89 -42.34 30.20
C ASP A 25 -0.12 -41.19 30.25
N THR A 26 0.35 -39.94 30.40
CA THR A 26 -0.51 -38.74 30.31
C THR A 26 -1.07 -38.54 28.88
N VAL A 27 -0.32 -38.94 27.84
CA VAL A 27 -0.73 -38.89 26.44
C VAL A 27 -1.62 -40.09 26.04
N SER A 28 -1.48 -41.23 26.74
CA SER A 28 -2.25 -42.46 26.54
C SER A 28 -3.59 -42.46 27.28
N ASN A 29 -3.73 -41.72 28.40
CA ASN A 29 -4.97 -41.64 29.19
C ASN A 29 -5.85 -40.41 28.91
N ASN A 30 -5.62 -39.66 27.83
CA ASN A 30 -6.49 -38.52 27.49
C ASN A 30 -7.89 -39.00 27.04
N PRO A 31 -8.97 -38.70 27.80
CA PRO A 31 -10.33 -39.12 27.48
C PRO A 31 -10.90 -38.50 26.19
N TYR A 32 -10.27 -37.43 25.67
CA TYR A 32 -10.71 -36.71 24.48
C TYR A 32 -9.84 -36.98 23.24
N ARG A 33 -9.03 -38.05 23.27
CA ARG A 33 -8.21 -38.45 22.13
C ARG A 33 -9.04 -39.23 21.12
N VAL A 34 -9.04 -38.76 19.88
CA VAL A 34 -9.69 -39.41 18.75
C VAL A 34 -8.92 -40.70 18.40
N ARG A 35 -9.62 -41.84 18.35
CA ARG A 35 -9.02 -43.15 18.03
C ARG A 35 -9.89 -43.92 17.05
N ASP A 36 -9.26 -44.67 16.15
CA ASP A 36 -9.94 -45.68 15.36
C ASP A 36 -10.30 -46.87 16.26
N VAL A 37 -11.57 -47.26 16.26
CA VAL A 37 -12.08 -48.39 17.06
C VAL A 37 -12.93 -49.30 16.16
N PRO A 38 -12.81 -50.64 16.27
CA PRO A 38 -13.68 -51.56 15.55
C PRO A 38 -15.15 -51.37 15.94
N LEU A 39 -16.05 -51.35 14.95
CA LEU A 39 -17.49 -51.24 15.22
C LEU A 39 -18.04 -52.48 15.96
N SER A 40 -17.39 -53.64 15.79
CA SER A 40 -17.70 -54.89 16.50
C SER A 40 -17.68 -54.73 18.03
N ASP A 41 -16.83 -53.85 18.55
CA ASP A 41 -16.68 -53.60 19.99
C ASP A 41 -17.92 -52.95 20.62
N TYR A 42 -18.86 -52.47 19.80
CA TYR A 42 -20.10 -51.82 20.21
C TYR A 42 -21.35 -52.62 19.85
N ALA A 43 -21.20 -53.78 19.20
CA ALA A 43 -22.31 -54.67 18.84
C ALA A 43 -22.72 -55.65 19.96
N GLY A 44 -21.95 -55.74 21.06
CA GLY A 44 -22.20 -56.65 22.20
C GLY A 44 -23.00 -56.04 23.36
N GLY A 45 -23.67 -56.87 24.16
CA GLY A 45 -24.65 -56.50 25.21
C GLY A 45 -24.17 -55.72 26.44
N GLY A 46 -22.98 -55.09 26.40
CA GLY A 46 -22.42 -54.28 27.50
C GLY A 46 -22.44 -52.76 27.28
N LYS A 47 -22.92 -52.29 26.13
CA LYS A 47 -23.00 -50.87 25.76
C LYS A 47 -24.38 -50.56 25.16
N VAL A 48 -25.03 -49.51 25.66
CA VAL A 48 -26.36 -49.09 25.21
C VAL A 48 -26.23 -47.84 24.36
N LYS A 49 -26.79 -47.85 23.15
CA LYS A 49 -26.90 -46.66 22.29
C LYS A 49 -27.93 -45.71 22.88
N LEU A 50 -27.52 -44.49 23.23
CA LEU A 50 -28.38 -43.49 23.87
C LEU A 50 -29.00 -42.52 22.85
N ARG A 51 -28.19 -42.01 21.92
CA ARG A 51 -28.59 -40.97 20.98
C ARG A 51 -27.79 -41.08 19.69
N GLU A 52 -28.40 -40.75 18.56
CA GLU A 52 -27.76 -40.69 17.25
C GLU A 52 -28.28 -39.47 16.50
N GLU A 53 -27.34 -38.64 16.04
CA GLU A 53 -27.63 -37.47 15.22
C GLU A 53 -26.66 -37.45 14.04
N ASN A 54 -27.22 -37.54 12.83
CA ASN A 54 -26.46 -37.68 11.59
C ASN A 54 -25.51 -38.91 11.65
N ARG A 55 -24.20 -38.67 11.63
CA ARG A 55 -23.15 -39.71 11.72
C ARG A 55 -22.54 -39.82 13.12
N VAL A 56 -23.01 -39.06 14.11
CA VAL A 56 -22.46 -39.04 15.47
C VAL A 56 -23.37 -39.84 16.40
N VAL A 57 -22.80 -40.80 17.12
CA VAL A 57 -23.55 -41.74 17.99
C VAL A 57 -22.97 -41.74 19.41
N LEU A 58 -23.83 -41.61 20.42
CA LEU A 58 -23.47 -41.68 21.83
C LEU A 58 -23.84 -43.04 22.42
N TYR A 59 -22.87 -43.70 23.04
CA TYR A 59 -23.03 -44.96 23.75
C TYR A 59 -22.75 -44.80 25.25
N LYS A 60 -23.51 -45.50 26.09
CA LYS A 60 -23.26 -45.65 27.54
C LYS A 60 -22.80 -47.06 27.84
N LYS A 61 -21.66 -47.21 28.53
CA LYS A 61 -21.12 -48.51 28.93
C LYS A 61 -21.73 -48.94 30.27
N SER A 62 -22.50 -50.03 30.28
CA SER A 62 -23.26 -50.49 31.44
C SER A 62 -22.38 -50.91 32.62
N GLN A 63 -21.15 -51.37 32.36
CA GLN A 63 -20.25 -51.91 33.38
C GLN A 63 -19.31 -50.88 34.04
N CYS A 64 -19.06 -49.72 33.42
CA CYS A 64 -18.02 -48.78 33.87
C CYS A 64 -18.51 -47.33 34.03
N GLN A 65 -19.80 -47.04 33.84
CA GLN A 65 -20.35 -45.68 33.81
C GLN A 65 -19.51 -44.70 32.97
N SER A 66 -19.16 -45.09 31.75
CA SER A 66 -18.48 -44.21 30.79
C SER A 66 -19.33 -44.02 29.54
N TRP A 67 -19.23 -42.83 28.94
CA TRP A 67 -19.91 -42.43 27.72
C TRP A 67 -18.90 -42.32 26.58
N ASP A 68 -19.13 -43.07 25.52
CA ASP A 68 -18.31 -43.10 24.30
C ASP A 68 -19.07 -42.39 23.18
N CYS A 69 -18.44 -41.42 22.52
CA CYS A 69 -19.01 -40.76 21.34
C CYS A 69 -18.27 -41.20 20.07
N LEU A 70 -19.00 -41.71 19.09
CA LEU A 70 -18.48 -42.29 17.85
C LEU A 70 -18.90 -41.46 16.64
N LEU A 71 -18.01 -41.32 15.67
CA LEU A 71 -18.29 -40.79 14.35
C LEU A 71 -18.24 -41.92 13.31
N MET A 72 -19.37 -42.19 12.68
CA MET A 72 -19.55 -43.25 11.70
C MET A 72 -18.90 -42.86 10.37
N CYS A 73 -18.06 -43.76 9.84
CA CYS A 73 -17.31 -43.56 8.60
C CYS A 73 -17.90 -44.42 7.47
N PRO A 74 -18.55 -43.84 6.45
CA PRO A 74 -19.18 -44.62 5.37
C PRO A 74 -18.17 -45.43 4.52
N ASN A 75 -16.93 -44.92 4.41
CA ASN A 75 -15.91 -45.48 3.54
C ASN A 75 -15.17 -46.68 4.16
N THR A 76 -15.31 -46.91 5.47
CA THR A 76 -14.69 -48.02 6.22
C THR A 76 -15.70 -48.58 7.23
N PRO A 77 -16.66 -49.41 6.80
CA PRO A 77 -17.78 -49.84 7.65
C PRO A 77 -17.37 -50.69 8.86
N THR A 78 -16.13 -51.20 8.89
CA THR A 78 -15.59 -52.01 9.98
C THR A 78 -14.94 -51.18 11.10
N MET A 79 -14.56 -49.93 10.84
CA MET A 79 -13.84 -49.05 11.75
C MET A 79 -14.53 -47.70 11.90
N THR A 80 -14.67 -47.22 13.13
CA THR A 80 -15.29 -45.92 13.46
C THR A 80 -14.36 -45.09 14.34
N LEU A 81 -14.51 -43.77 14.29
CA LEU A 81 -13.69 -42.86 15.09
C LEU A 81 -14.37 -42.59 16.43
N ARG A 82 -13.76 -43.02 17.53
CA ARG A 82 -14.14 -42.59 18.86
C ARG A 82 -13.64 -41.17 19.08
N LEU A 83 -14.54 -40.21 19.27
CA LEU A 83 -14.22 -38.79 19.51
C LEU A 83 -13.83 -38.52 20.97
N PHE A 84 -14.52 -39.15 21.92
CA PHE A 84 -14.20 -39.08 23.35
C PHE A 84 -14.73 -40.30 24.12
N GLN A 85 -14.20 -40.48 25.33
CA GLN A 85 -14.64 -41.40 26.36
C GLN A 85 -14.60 -40.67 27.72
N VAL A 86 -15.76 -40.24 28.22
CA VAL A 86 -15.86 -39.45 29.46
C VAL A 86 -16.68 -40.19 30.53
N VAL A 87 -16.51 -39.80 31.79
CA VAL A 87 -17.20 -40.39 32.96
C VAL A 87 -18.35 -39.50 33.47
N SER A 88 -18.49 -38.28 32.92
CA SER A 88 -19.54 -37.33 33.29
C SER A 88 -20.66 -37.35 32.23
N GLU A 89 -21.90 -37.58 32.67
CA GLU A 89 -23.07 -37.59 31.79
C GLU A 89 -23.36 -36.21 31.19
N ASP A 90 -23.25 -35.17 32.01
CA ASP A 90 -23.52 -33.78 31.61
C ASP A 90 -22.53 -33.32 30.53
N ASP A 91 -21.24 -33.63 30.71
CA ASP A 91 -20.21 -33.34 29.71
C ASP A 91 -20.47 -34.13 28.42
N ALA A 92 -20.82 -35.41 28.53
CA ALA A 92 -21.08 -36.26 27.36
C ALA A 92 -22.24 -35.71 26.52
N MET A 93 -23.34 -35.30 27.16
CA MET A 93 -24.51 -34.76 26.48
C MET A 93 -24.27 -33.38 25.86
N ASN A 94 -23.55 -32.51 26.58
CA ASN A 94 -23.20 -31.18 26.08
C ASN A 94 -22.28 -31.27 24.84
N TRP A 95 -21.18 -32.03 24.93
CA TRP A 95 -20.24 -32.17 23.82
C TRP A 95 -20.81 -32.96 22.65
N PHE A 96 -21.66 -33.96 22.89
CA PHE A 96 -22.36 -34.67 21.83
C PHE A 96 -23.18 -33.72 20.95
N SER A 97 -23.97 -32.84 21.58
CA SER A 97 -24.82 -31.88 20.87
C SER A 97 -23.99 -30.89 20.02
N GLN A 98 -22.86 -30.42 20.55
CA GLN A 98 -21.94 -29.53 19.83
C GLN A 98 -21.23 -30.24 18.66
N TYR A 99 -20.77 -31.48 18.85
CA TYR A 99 -20.12 -32.25 17.80
C TYR A 99 -21.08 -32.66 16.69
N ALA A 100 -22.30 -33.10 17.03
CA ALA A 100 -23.32 -33.46 16.05
C ALA A 100 -23.65 -32.28 15.11
N LEU A 101 -23.76 -31.06 15.64
CA LEU A 101 -24.07 -29.85 14.88
C LEU A 101 -22.88 -29.34 14.05
N LYS A 102 -21.68 -29.27 14.63
CA LYS A 102 -20.54 -28.62 13.98
C LYS A 102 -19.72 -29.55 13.09
N LEU A 103 -19.57 -30.83 13.45
CA LEU A 103 -18.75 -31.76 12.65
C LEU A 103 -19.40 -32.13 11.32
N GLN A 104 -20.72 -32.00 11.20
CA GLN A 104 -21.48 -32.31 9.99
C GLN A 104 -20.85 -31.72 8.74
N LEU A 105 -20.51 -30.44 8.79
CA LEU A 105 -20.01 -29.71 7.64
C LEU A 105 -18.57 -30.10 7.28
N PHE A 106 -17.78 -30.59 8.24
CA PHE A 106 -16.38 -30.91 8.02
C PHE A 106 -16.19 -32.29 7.38
N TYR A 107 -16.91 -33.32 7.82
CA TYR A 107 -16.68 -34.67 7.30
C TYR A 107 -17.21 -34.91 5.88
N ASP A 108 -18.09 -34.05 5.36
CA ASP A 108 -18.52 -34.12 3.96
C ASP A 108 -17.43 -33.62 3.01
N THR A 109 -16.41 -32.91 3.52
CA THR A 109 -15.34 -32.31 2.73
C THR A 109 -13.95 -32.89 3.01
N LEU A 110 -13.78 -33.63 4.10
CA LEU A 110 -12.49 -34.11 4.60
C LEU A 110 -12.38 -35.64 4.61
N PRO A 111 -11.16 -36.18 4.46
CA PRO A 111 -10.91 -37.58 4.75
C PRO A 111 -11.12 -37.85 6.25
N LEU A 112 -11.99 -38.81 6.57
CA LEU A 112 -12.31 -39.25 7.92
C LEU A 112 -11.16 -40.06 8.54
N LYS A 113 -10.10 -39.38 8.99
CA LYS A 113 -8.97 -39.96 9.75
C LYS A 113 -8.83 -39.29 11.11
N ALA A 114 -8.37 -40.04 12.11
CA ALA A 114 -8.19 -39.53 13.48
C ALA A 114 -7.32 -38.27 13.55
N GLU A 115 -6.22 -38.23 12.80
CA GLU A 115 -5.28 -37.09 12.76
C GLU A 115 -5.90 -35.80 12.22
N SER A 116 -6.82 -35.91 11.24
CA SER A 116 -7.48 -34.76 10.63
C SER A 116 -8.62 -34.21 11.48
N ILE A 117 -9.28 -35.07 12.26
CA ILE A 117 -10.45 -34.72 13.07
C ILE A 117 -10.06 -34.26 14.48
N GLN A 118 -8.99 -34.80 15.07
CA GLN A 118 -8.48 -34.38 16.38
C GLN A 118 -8.34 -32.85 16.54
N PRO A 119 -7.71 -32.09 15.63
CA PRO A 119 -7.59 -30.64 15.80
C PRO A 119 -8.94 -29.91 15.75
N ILE A 120 -9.91 -30.42 14.98
CA ILE A 120 -11.26 -29.84 14.87
C ILE A 120 -12.03 -30.05 16.17
N VAL A 121 -12.05 -31.28 16.69
CA VAL A 121 -12.71 -31.65 17.95
C VAL A 121 -12.10 -30.89 19.12
N ASN A 122 -10.77 -30.76 19.15
CA ASN A 122 -10.08 -29.94 20.14
C ASN A 122 -10.51 -28.47 20.06
N CYS A 123 -10.62 -27.90 18.86
CA CYS A 123 -11.06 -26.51 18.69
C CYS A 123 -12.51 -26.28 19.15
N ILE A 124 -13.42 -27.21 18.82
CA ILE A 124 -14.83 -27.14 19.26
C ILE A 124 -14.91 -27.17 20.79
N ARG A 125 -14.08 -28.00 21.44
CA ARG A 125 -14.05 -28.11 22.91
C ARG A 125 -13.45 -26.87 23.57
N SER A 126 -12.39 -26.30 22.99
CA SER A 126 -11.74 -25.11 23.54
C SER A 126 -12.55 -23.82 23.28
N HIS A 127 -13.37 -23.78 22.22
CA HIS A 127 -14.17 -22.60 21.87
C HIS A 127 -15.59 -23.04 21.41
N PRO A 128 -16.50 -23.30 22.37
CA PRO A 128 -17.85 -23.80 22.08
C PRO A 128 -18.75 -22.80 21.33
N ASP A 129 -18.42 -21.52 21.36
CA ASP A 129 -19.10 -20.41 20.70
C ASP A 129 -18.69 -20.22 19.22
N TRP A 130 -17.54 -20.78 18.82
CA TRP A 130 -17.02 -20.58 17.47
C TRP A 130 -17.87 -21.25 16.40
N SER A 131 -18.21 -20.48 15.35
CA SER A 131 -18.80 -21.01 14.11
C SER A 131 -17.87 -22.00 13.39
N CYS A 132 -18.41 -22.75 12.42
CA CYS A 132 -17.57 -23.60 11.56
C CYS A 132 -16.53 -22.80 10.76
N ALA A 133 -16.81 -21.55 10.36
CA ALA A 133 -15.84 -20.71 9.67
C ALA A 133 -14.62 -20.34 10.55
N HIS A 134 -14.85 -19.96 11.81
CA HIS A 134 -13.79 -19.76 12.81
C HIS A 134 -12.91 -21.00 12.99
N ILE A 135 -13.53 -22.17 13.12
CA ILE A 135 -12.82 -23.44 13.28
C ILE A 135 -11.99 -23.73 12.02
N ALA A 136 -12.54 -23.52 10.83
CA ALA A 136 -11.82 -23.74 9.57
C ALA A 136 -10.58 -22.86 9.41
N VAL A 137 -10.67 -21.58 9.81
CA VAL A 137 -9.51 -20.67 9.85
C VAL A 137 -8.48 -21.15 10.87
N LYS A 138 -8.91 -21.61 12.05
CA LYS A 138 -8.01 -22.10 13.10
C LYS A 138 -7.24 -23.35 12.67
N THR A 139 -7.93 -24.30 12.03
CA THR A 139 -7.38 -25.59 11.61
C THR A 139 -6.71 -25.55 10.24
N GLY A 140 -6.79 -24.42 9.52
CA GLY A 140 -6.17 -24.26 8.19
C GLY A 140 -6.92 -24.96 7.07
N LEU A 141 -8.20 -25.29 7.29
CA LEU A 141 -9.08 -25.96 6.32
C LEU A 141 -9.61 -24.99 5.26
N ARG A 142 -8.67 -24.42 4.52
CA ARG A 142 -8.87 -23.41 3.46
C ARG A 142 -9.94 -23.79 2.43
N LYS A 143 -9.95 -25.05 1.99
CA LYS A 143 -10.92 -25.54 1.00
C LYS A 143 -12.37 -25.42 1.49
N PHE A 144 -12.59 -25.57 2.79
CA PHE A 144 -13.92 -25.52 3.40
C PHE A 144 -14.53 -24.10 3.35
N LEU A 145 -13.70 -23.05 3.40
CA LEU A 145 -14.16 -21.66 3.35
C LEU A 145 -14.91 -21.32 2.04
N LYS A 146 -14.61 -22.03 0.94
CA LYS A 146 -15.35 -21.91 -0.34
C LYS A 146 -16.72 -22.59 -0.33
N TYR A 147 -16.88 -23.64 0.48
CA TYR A 147 -18.11 -24.44 0.51
C TYR A 147 -19.15 -23.83 1.47
N THR A 148 -18.69 -23.16 2.53
CA THR A 148 -19.56 -22.46 3.49
C THR A 148 -20.39 -21.33 2.87
N SER A 149 -20.00 -20.77 1.72
CA SER A 149 -20.82 -19.79 0.99
C SER A 149 -21.95 -20.42 0.15
N PHE A 150 -21.91 -21.74 -0.10
CA PHE A 150 -22.81 -22.42 -1.05
C PHE A 150 -24.03 -23.07 -0.40
N GLN A 151 -24.01 -23.39 0.90
CA GLN A 151 -25.14 -24.05 1.57
C GLN A 151 -26.03 -23.05 2.32
N ARG A 152 -27.09 -22.59 1.65
CA ARG A 152 -28.25 -21.91 2.25
C ARG A 152 -29.17 -22.85 3.07
N THR A 153 -28.89 -24.15 3.09
CA THR A 153 -29.90 -25.18 3.39
C THR A 153 -29.86 -25.80 4.79
N VAL A 154 -28.96 -25.38 5.69
CA VAL A 154 -29.05 -25.79 7.11
C VAL A 154 -29.40 -24.57 7.95
N SER A 155 -30.60 -24.63 8.53
CA SER A 155 -31.29 -23.60 9.31
C SER A 155 -30.61 -23.27 10.66
N CYS A 156 -29.34 -22.89 10.64
CA CYS A 156 -28.65 -22.41 11.84
C CYS A 156 -27.91 -21.10 11.55
N ALA A 157 -28.40 -20.01 12.16
CA ALA A 157 -27.84 -18.66 12.10
C ALA A 157 -26.35 -18.58 12.54
N SER A 158 -25.80 -19.66 13.11
CA SER A 158 -24.45 -19.78 13.67
C SER A 158 -23.33 -20.09 12.66
N ASN A 159 -23.63 -20.29 11.37
CA ASN A 159 -22.64 -20.69 10.35
C ASN A 159 -22.31 -19.61 9.30
N HIS A 160 -22.72 -18.36 9.52
CA HIS A 160 -22.45 -17.26 8.60
C HIS A 160 -20.97 -16.86 8.59
N ILE A 161 -20.40 -16.53 7.43
CA ILE A 161 -18.97 -16.14 7.28
C ILE A 161 -18.59 -14.87 8.08
N ASN A 162 -19.59 -14.07 8.45
CA ASN A 162 -19.45 -12.89 9.31
C ASN A 162 -19.97 -13.10 10.74
N SER A 163 -20.20 -14.33 11.19
CA SER A 163 -20.61 -14.63 12.58
C SER A 163 -19.57 -14.09 13.56
N GLN A 164 -20.01 -13.61 14.71
CA GLN A 164 -19.12 -13.14 15.78
C GLN A 164 -19.04 -14.18 16.91
N ASN A 165 -17.84 -14.40 17.43
CA ASN A 165 -17.61 -15.22 18.62
C ASN A 165 -17.93 -14.43 19.92
N GLU A 166 -17.70 -15.01 21.10
CA GLU A 166 -17.95 -14.37 22.41
C GLU A 166 -17.16 -13.08 22.65
N VAL A 167 -16.10 -12.83 21.88
CA VAL A 167 -15.29 -11.60 21.97
C VAL A 167 -15.71 -10.60 20.86
N GLY A 168 -16.71 -10.94 20.05
CA GLY A 168 -17.14 -10.13 18.91
C GLY A 168 -16.29 -10.31 17.66
N GLN A 169 -15.31 -11.22 17.65
CA GLN A 169 -14.44 -11.41 16.49
C GLN A 169 -15.15 -12.22 15.40
N THR A 170 -14.89 -11.88 14.15
CA THR A 170 -15.31 -12.69 12.98
C THR A 170 -14.19 -13.63 12.53
N PRO A 171 -14.47 -14.63 11.66
CA PRO A 171 -13.44 -15.49 11.08
C PRO A 171 -12.32 -14.71 10.38
N LEU A 172 -12.65 -13.54 9.80
CA LEU A 172 -11.68 -12.64 9.19
C LEU A 172 -10.77 -11.97 10.25
N HIS A 173 -11.30 -11.57 11.40
CA HIS A 173 -10.48 -11.07 12.51
C HIS A 173 -9.47 -12.14 12.95
N LEU A 174 -9.93 -13.38 13.14
CA LEU A 174 -9.07 -14.50 13.54
C LEU A 174 -8.01 -14.82 12.48
N ALA A 175 -8.35 -14.74 11.19
CA ALA A 175 -7.39 -14.93 10.11
C ALA A 175 -6.32 -13.83 10.11
N CYS A 176 -6.74 -12.57 10.34
CA CYS A 176 -5.88 -11.41 10.43
C CYS A 176 -5.05 -11.35 11.71
N GLU A 177 -5.48 -11.96 12.81
CA GLU A 177 -4.73 -12.08 14.08
C GLU A 177 -3.69 -13.21 14.02
N ARG A 178 -3.93 -14.22 13.18
CA ARG A 178 -3.01 -15.35 12.94
C ARG A 178 -2.05 -15.12 11.79
N GLY A 179 -2.34 -14.13 10.95
CA GLY A 179 -1.51 -13.71 9.83
C GLY A 179 -1.58 -14.70 8.68
N ASP A 180 -2.64 -15.53 8.63
CA ASP A 180 -2.84 -16.53 7.59
C ASP A 180 -3.31 -15.88 6.31
N LEU A 181 -2.34 -15.36 5.55
CA LEU A 181 -2.56 -14.63 4.30
C LEU A 181 -3.42 -15.42 3.30
N ALA A 182 -3.29 -16.74 3.27
CA ALA A 182 -4.05 -17.58 2.35
C ALA A 182 -5.53 -17.66 2.74
N SER A 183 -5.84 -17.80 4.03
CA SER A 183 -7.22 -17.77 4.52
C SER A 183 -7.82 -16.36 4.37
N VAL A 184 -7.06 -15.30 4.64
CA VAL A 184 -7.50 -13.91 4.39
C VAL A 184 -7.85 -13.71 2.92
N LYS A 185 -6.98 -14.14 2.00
CA LYS A 185 -7.25 -14.02 0.56
C LYS A 185 -8.52 -14.76 0.15
N GLN A 186 -8.70 -15.99 0.62
CA GLN A 186 -9.88 -16.79 0.30
C GLN A 186 -11.16 -16.20 0.87
N LEU A 187 -11.15 -15.76 2.13
CA LEU A 187 -12.31 -15.08 2.72
C LEU A 187 -12.65 -13.81 1.93
N LEU A 188 -11.65 -13.00 1.57
CA LEU A 188 -11.90 -11.80 0.79
C LEU A 188 -12.41 -12.15 -0.62
N ASP A 189 -11.94 -13.22 -1.28
CA ASP A 189 -12.45 -13.64 -2.59
C ASP A 189 -13.98 -13.92 -2.58
N GLU A 190 -14.58 -14.19 -1.42
CA GLU A 190 -16.02 -14.33 -1.26
C GLU A 190 -16.73 -12.95 -1.15
N SER A 191 -17.75 -12.74 -1.99
CA SER A 191 -18.46 -11.45 -2.10
C SER A 191 -19.22 -10.98 -0.85
N GLN A 192 -19.49 -11.88 0.10
CA GLN A 192 -20.32 -11.61 1.28
C GLN A 192 -19.50 -11.21 2.52
N VAL A 193 -18.17 -11.28 2.48
CA VAL A 193 -17.33 -11.00 3.65
C VAL A 193 -17.30 -9.51 3.93
N ARG A 194 -17.62 -9.17 5.18
CA ARG A 194 -17.60 -7.79 5.68
C ARG A 194 -16.28 -7.48 6.37
N THR A 195 -15.65 -6.39 5.96
CA THR A 195 -14.37 -5.88 6.50
C THR A 195 -14.56 -4.78 7.54
N ASP A 196 -15.79 -4.34 7.77
CA ASP A 196 -16.17 -3.19 8.59
C ASP A 196 -16.68 -3.57 9.99
N ILE A 197 -16.94 -4.84 10.24
CA ILE A 197 -17.39 -5.33 11.56
C ILE A 197 -16.26 -5.15 12.57
N SER A 198 -16.59 -4.66 13.76
CA SER A 198 -15.67 -4.51 14.88
C SER A 198 -15.95 -5.52 16.00
N ASP A 199 -14.89 -5.91 16.70
CA ASP A 199 -14.98 -6.74 17.90
C ASP A 199 -15.35 -5.94 19.15
N PHE A 200 -15.37 -6.58 20.33
CA PHE A 200 -15.69 -5.91 21.59
C PHE A 200 -14.64 -4.89 22.04
N TYR A 201 -13.46 -4.85 21.44
CA TYR A 201 -12.47 -3.79 21.65
C TYR A 201 -12.59 -2.67 20.61
N GLY A 202 -13.56 -2.77 19.69
CA GLY A 202 -13.72 -1.85 18.56
C GLY A 202 -12.68 -2.07 17.47
N ASP A 203 -11.88 -3.14 17.55
CA ASP A 203 -10.91 -3.46 16.51
C ASP A 203 -11.64 -4.06 15.32
N THR A 204 -11.38 -3.52 14.14
CA THR A 204 -11.75 -4.14 12.86
C THR A 204 -10.66 -5.11 12.39
N PRO A 205 -10.86 -5.93 11.34
CA PRO A 205 -9.84 -6.88 10.88
C PRO A 205 -8.49 -6.24 10.55
N ILE A 206 -8.48 -4.99 10.07
CA ILE A 206 -7.23 -4.25 9.82
C ILE A 206 -6.51 -3.86 11.12
N HIS A 207 -7.23 -3.57 12.22
CA HIS A 207 -6.61 -3.37 13.53
C HIS A 207 -5.94 -4.66 14.00
N CYS A 208 -6.63 -5.82 13.90
CA CYS A 208 -6.06 -7.12 14.24
C CYS A 208 -4.81 -7.43 13.42
N ALA A 209 -4.86 -7.18 12.10
CA ALA A 209 -3.72 -7.30 11.21
C ALA A 209 -2.53 -6.45 11.69
N CYS A 210 -2.77 -5.20 12.11
CA CYS A 210 -1.74 -4.29 12.59
C CYS A 210 -1.18 -4.68 13.97
N LYS A 211 -2.01 -5.24 14.88
CA LYS A 211 -1.61 -5.62 16.25
C LYS A 211 -0.64 -6.79 16.32
N HIS A 212 -0.57 -7.60 15.27
CA HIS A 212 0.14 -8.87 15.20
C HIS A 212 1.41 -9.01 16.05
N ARG A 213 1.48 -10.04 16.90
CA ARG A 213 2.71 -10.56 17.56
C ARG A 213 3.01 -11.95 16.98
N PHE A 214 4.23 -12.20 16.51
CA PHE A 214 4.54 -13.48 15.85
C PHE A 214 5.05 -14.55 16.82
N SER A 215 4.56 -15.78 16.64
CA SER A 215 5.19 -17.03 17.07
C SER A 215 5.75 -17.76 15.84
N VAL A 216 7.00 -18.23 15.91
CA VAL A 216 7.74 -18.89 14.80
C VAL A 216 6.95 -20.02 14.10
N PHE A 217 6.11 -20.74 14.85
CA PHE A 217 5.27 -21.84 14.35
C PHE A 217 4.26 -21.46 13.26
N ALA A 218 3.76 -20.22 13.25
CA ALA A 218 2.80 -19.77 12.23
C ALA A 218 3.45 -19.63 10.83
N LEU A 219 4.75 -19.30 10.80
CA LEU A 219 5.52 -19.15 9.56
C LEU A 219 5.77 -20.52 8.89
N CYS A 220 6.11 -21.55 9.67
CA CYS A 220 6.35 -22.91 9.18
C CYS A 220 5.10 -23.52 8.52
N SER A 221 3.92 -23.28 9.10
CA SER A 221 2.63 -23.75 8.54
C SER A 221 2.26 -23.05 7.22
N GLN A 222 2.67 -21.78 7.03
CA GLN A 222 2.37 -21.01 5.82
C GLN A 222 3.29 -21.32 4.64
N LEU A 223 4.53 -21.74 4.92
CA LEU A 223 5.50 -22.16 3.89
C LEU A 223 5.29 -23.60 3.42
N GLY A 224 4.43 -24.38 4.08
CA GLY A 224 4.14 -25.77 3.70
C GLY A 224 5.28 -26.76 4.01
N ILE A 225 6.19 -26.40 4.93
CA ILE A 225 7.35 -27.21 5.32
C ILE A 225 6.88 -28.17 6.42
N GLY A 226 6.90 -29.49 6.15
CA GLY A 226 6.62 -30.50 7.16
C GLY A 226 7.71 -30.54 8.24
N VAL A 227 7.42 -31.11 9.42
CA VAL A 227 8.41 -31.22 10.51
C VAL A 227 9.67 -32.01 10.07
N ASN A 228 9.53 -32.90 9.08
CA ASN A 228 10.64 -33.65 8.48
C ASN A 228 11.40 -32.87 7.39
N ASP A 229 10.80 -31.82 6.81
CA ASP A 229 11.45 -30.93 5.85
C ASP A 229 12.23 -29.81 6.57
N LEU A 230 12.03 -29.64 7.87
CA LEU A 230 12.92 -28.84 8.72
C LEU A 230 14.35 -29.38 8.63
N ASN A 231 14.52 -30.70 8.50
CA ASN A 231 15.83 -31.32 8.28
C ASN A 231 16.40 -30.98 6.90
N ILE A 232 15.58 -30.73 5.86
CA ILE A 232 16.04 -30.30 4.53
C ILE A 232 16.45 -28.83 4.57
N VAL A 233 15.73 -27.99 5.30
CA VAL A 233 16.13 -26.60 5.55
C VAL A 233 17.43 -26.55 6.35
N ILE A 234 17.61 -27.44 7.34
CA ILE A 234 18.84 -27.63 8.13
C ILE A 234 19.97 -28.25 7.26
N LEU A 235 19.68 -29.12 6.29
CA LEU A 235 20.66 -29.70 5.38
C LEU A 235 21.14 -28.69 4.33
N LEU A 236 20.23 -27.89 3.75
CA LEU A 236 20.57 -26.71 2.95
C LEU A 236 21.34 -25.67 3.78
N PHE A 237 21.09 -25.63 5.09
CA PHE A 237 21.84 -24.83 6.07
C PHE A 237 23.27 -25.33 6.26
N LEU A 238 23.47 -26.65 6.30
CA LEU A 238 24.78 -27.28 6.52
C LEU A 238 25.67 -27.27 5.28
N GLU A 239 25.09 -27.33 4.06
CA GLU A 239 25.86 -27.20 2.81
C GLU A 239 26.36 -25.78 2.56
N TYR A 240 25.70 -24.75 3.12
CA TYR A 240 26.17 -23.36 3.05
C TYR A 240 27.13 -22.99 4.19
N PHE A 241 27.22 -23.81 5.25
CA PHE A 241 28.04 -23.55 6.44
C PHE A 241 29.47 -24.08 6.38
N CYS A 242 29.98 -24.39 5.19
CA CYS A 242 31.40 -24.70 5.00
C CYS A 242 32.31 -23.47 4.89
N PHE A 243 31.84 -22.24 5.15
CA PHE A 243 32.69 -21.05 5.26
C PHE A 243 32.29 -20.17 6.46
N GLU A 244 33.23 -20.07 7.41
CA GLU A 244 33.34 -19.17 8.58
C GLU A 244 32.26 -19.13 9.71
N ALA A 245 32.55 -19.94 10.74
CA ALA A 245 32.62 -19.61 12.18
C ALA A 245 31.53 -18.74 12.89
N HIS A 246 30.64 -19.45 13.58
CA HIS A 246 30.18 -19.24 14.96
C HIS A 246 30.12 -17.81 15.56
N LYS A 247 29.01 -17.11 15.29
CA LYS A 247 28.21 -16.29 16.25
C LYS A 247 26.94 -15.64 15.66
N GLN A 248 26.55 -15.98 14.42
CA GLN A 248 25.60 -15.20 13.62
C GLN A 248 24.29 -15.90 13.24
N LEU A 249 24.04 -17.13 13.70
CA LEU A 249 22.83 -17.89 13.34
C LEU A 249 21.54 -17.28 13.91
N ASP A 250 21.50 -16.99 15.22
CA ASP A 250 20.27 -16.52 15.88
C ASP A 250 19.84 -15.14 15.37
N MET A 251 20.80 -14.25 15.12
CA MET A 251 20.54 -12.93 14.57
C MET A 251 20.03 -13.01 13.12
N TRP A 252 20.51 -13.97 12.33
CA TRP A 252 20.11 -14.14 10.93
C TRP A 252 18.73 -14.81 10.79
N LEU A 253 18.41 -15.82 11.63
CA LEU A 253 17.07 -16.41 11.72
C LEU A 253 16.02 -15.38 12.18
N ILE A 254 16.35 -14.57 13.19
CA ILE A 254 15.48 -13.47 13.63
C ILE A 254 15.31 -12.45 12.50
N PHE A 255 16.39 -12.06 11.81
CA PHE A 255 16.35 -11.09 10.70
C PHE A 255 15.50 -11.59 9.50
N VAL A 256 15.72 -12.82 9.04
CA VAL A 256 14.95 -13.43 7.94
C VAL A 256 13.48 -13.58 8.34
N SER A 257 13.20 -13.98 9.59
CA SER A 257 11.82 -14.06 10.09
C SER A 257 11.15 -12.69 10.12
N GLN A 258 11.85 -11.64 10.56
CA GLN A 258 11.31 -10.27 10.61
C GLN A 258 11.04 -9.69 9.22
N VAL A 259 11.93 -9.92 8.25
CA VAL A 259 11.75 -9.46 6.86
C VAL A 259 10.57 -10.17 6.20
N ALA A 260 10.45 -11.48 6.38
CA ALA A 260 9.31 -12.26 5.87
C ALA A 260 7.99 -11.80 6.51
N VAL A 261 7.98 -11.63 7.83
CA VAL A 261 6.85 -11.12 8.62
C VAL A 261 6.39 -9.75 8.13
N LEU A 262 7.31 -8.82 7.94
CA LEU A 262 6.98 -7.46 7.49
C LEU A 262 6.37 -7.50 6.08
N ARG A 263 6.86 -8.39 5.22
CA ARG A 263 6.30 -8.63 3.88
C ARG A 263 4.88 -9.18 3.95
N PHE A 264 4.62 -10.17 4.81
CA PHE A 264 3.27 -10.72 5.00
C PHE A 264 2.29 -9.68 5.55
N LEU A 265 2.70 -8.90 6.56
CA LEU A 265 1.89 -7.81 7.09
C LEU A 265 1.56 -6.77 6.02
N CYS A 266 2.56 -6.31 5.27
CA CYS A 266 2.34 -5.33 4.19
C CYS A 266 1.37 -5.88 3.13
N GLN A 267 1.50 -7.17 2.79
CA GLN A 267 0.62 -7.80 1.82
C GLN A 267 -0.81 -7.96 2.36
N MET A 268 -0.96 -8.33 3.63
CA MET A 268 -2.26 -8.45 4.28
C MET A 268 -2.98 -7.10 4.36
N CYS A 269 -2.29 -6.03 4.78
CA CYS A 269 -2.86 -4.68 4.78
C CYS A 269 -3.30 -4.27 3.36
N ARG A 270 -2.50 -4.55 2.32
CA ARG A 270 -2.87 -4.26 0.93
C ARG A 270 -4.14 -5.00 0.50
N LEU A 271 -4.25 -6.30 0.81
CA LEU A 271 -5.44 -7.07 0.45
C LEU A 271 -6.70 -6.52 1.12
N LEU A 272 -6.62 -6.14 2.40
CA LEU A 272 -7.75 -5.54 3.11
C LEU A 272 -8.14 -4.18 2.53
N LEU A 273 -7.16 -3.32 2.24
CA LEU A 273 -7.39 -1.98 1.68
C LEU A 273 -7.87 -2.00 0.23
N GLU A 274 -7.51 -3.03 -0.55
CA GLU A 274 -8.04 -3.24 -1.91
C GLU A 274 -9.53 -3.65 -1.92
N ARG A 275 -10.10 -3.99 -0.76
CA ARG A 275 -11.54 -4.29 -0.57
C ARG A 275 -12.27 -3.18 0.20
N ASP A 276 -11.85 -1.94 -0.03
CA ASP A 276 -12.44 -0.71 0.52
C ASP A 276 -12.56 -0.71 2.07
N CYS A 277 -11.65 -1.42 2.75
CA CYS A 277 -11.54 -1.34 4.20
C CYS A 277 -11.21 0.09 4.61
N SER A 278 -12.01 0.67 5.50
CA SER A 278 -11.75 2.01 6.02
C SER A 278 -10.43 2.02 6.81
N VAL A 279 -9.54 2.92 6.42
CA VAL A 279 -8.17 3.02 6.96
C VAL A 279 -8.09 3.88 8.23
N ASN A 280 -9.10 4.73 8.46
CA ASN A 280 -9.14 5.72 9.54
C ASN A 280 -10.11 5.36 10.67
N VAL A 281 -10.56 4.10 10.74
CA VAL A 281 -11.43 3.62 11.83
C VAL A 281 -10.68 3.69 13.15
N LEU A 282 -11.36 4.10 14.22
CA LEU A 282 -10.81 4.12 15.57
C LEU A 282 -11.41 2.98 16.38
N ASN A 283 -10.57 2.27 17.12
CA ASN A 283 -11.04 1.28 18.10
C ASN A 283 -11.51 1.95 19.40
N LYS A 284 -11.92 1.16 20.40
CA LYS A 284 -12.38 1.68 21.70
C LYS A 284 -11.28 2.37 22.52
N THR A 285 -10.00 2.28 22.13
CA THR A 285 -8.91 3.08 22.71
C THR A 285 -8.62 4.35 21.91
N GLY A 286 -9.48 4.69 20.95
CA GLY A 286 -9.30 5.83 20.04
C GLY A 286 -8.16 5.64 19.03
N GLN A 287 -7.57 4.44 18.95
CA GLN A 287 -6.40 4.21 18.10
C GLN A 287 -6.84 3.82 16.69
N SER A 288 -6.26 4.49 15.70
CA SER A 288 -6.32 4.04 14.31
C SER A 288 -5.32 2.90 14.03
N PRO A 289 -5.46 2.16 12.92
CA PRO A 289 -4.46 1.16 12.51
C PRO A 289 -3.05 1.75 12.38
N LEU A 290 -2.94 3.02 11.98
CA LEU A 290 -1.67 3.75 11.92
C LEU A 290 -1.04 3.93 13.31
N HIS A 291 -1.82 4.28 14.34
CA HIS A 291 -1.31 4.37 15.71
C HIS A 291 -0.71 3.04 16.18
N ILE A 292 -1.37 1.92 15.88
CA ILE A 292 -0.90 0.58 16.25
C ILE A 292 0.44 0.27 15.58
N LEU A 293 0.56 0.49 14.27
CA LEU A 293 1.81 0.26 13.53
C LEU A 293 2.94 1.17 14.01
N THR A 294 2.62 2.41 14.38
CA THR A 294 3.60 3.35 14.91
C THR A 294 4.12 2.92 16.27
N LYS A 295 3.25 2.49 17.21
CA LYS A 295 3.69 1.94 18.51
C LYS A 295 4.62 0.73 18.34
N GLN A 296 4.47 -0.03 17.25
CA GLN A 296 5.27 -1.22 16.96
C GLN A 296 6.50 -0.97 16.07
N GLY A 297 6.76 0.27 15.63
CA GLY A 297 7.93 0.58 14.79
C GLY A 297 7.83 0.07 13.35
N ARG A 298 6.63 -0.24 12.85
CA ARG A 298 6.43 -0.91 11.55
C ARG A 298 6.33 0.08 10.38
N SER A 299 7.43 0.77 10.08
CA SER A 299 7.52 1.83 9.05
C SER A 299 6.95 1.42 7.68
N LYS A 300 7.35 0.27 7.13
CA LYS A 300 6.87 -0.18 5.80
C LYS A 300 5.36 -0.46 5.76
N ALA A 301 4.80 -1.02 6.84
CA ALA A 301 3.36 -1.25 6.93
C ALA A 301 2.59 0.06 7.13
N ALA A 302 3.14 1.01 7.89
CA ALA A 302 2.57 2.35 8.05
C ALA A 302 2.54 3.10 6.71
N LEU A 303 3.59 3.00 5.90
CA LEU A 303 3.62 3.54 4.54
C LEU A 303 2.50 2.97 3.65
N VAL A 304 2.20 1.67 3.79
CA VAL A 304 1.06 1.07 3.08
C VAL A 304 -0.26 1.74 3.48
N LEU A 305 -0.50 1.99 4.76
CA LEU A 305 -1.71 2.67 5.21
C LEU A 305 -1.77 4.12 4.70
N LEU A 306 -0.67 4.87 4.83
CA LEU A 306 -0.56 6.28 4.40
C LEU A 306 -0.81 6.43 2.90
N THR A 307 -0.21 5.57 2.07
CA THR A 307 -0.46 5.54 0.61
C THR A 307 -1.89 5.15 0.22
N HIS A 308 -2.69 4.66 1.17
CA HIS A 308 -4.12 4.38 1.00
C HIS A 308 -5.02 5.41 1.70
N GLY A 309 -4.48 6.54 2.14
CA GLY A 309 -5.26 7.66 2.71
C GLY A 309 -5.39 7.61 4.23
N ALA A 310 -4.49 6.93 4.94
CA ALA A 310 -4.44 7.04 6.40
C ALA A 310 -4.14 8.48 6.81
N ASP A 311 -4.96 9.03 7.71
CA ASP A 311 -4.75 10.35 8.28
C ASP A 311 -3.74 10.28 9.43
N ALA A 312 -2.60 10.94 9.25
CA ALA A 312 -1.51 11.00 10.23
C ALA A 312 -1.83 11.86 11.46
N ASN A 313 -2.87 12.71 11.38
CA ASN A 313 -3.23 13.70 12.39
C ASN A 313 -4.40 13.28 13.29
N LEU A 314 -4.97 12.09 13.07
CA LEU A 314 -5.94 11.52 14.00
C LEU A 314 -5.33 11.43 15.40
N LYS A 315 -6.13 11.78 16.41
CA LYS A 315 -5.75 11.70 17.81
C LYS A 315 -6.28 10.42 18.43
N ASP A 316 -5.44 9.73 19.20
CA ASP A 316 -5.89 8.68 20.11
C ASP A 316 -6.55 9.25 21.38
N GLN A 317 -6.95 8.38 22.30
CA GLN A 317 -7.59 8.79 23.56
C GLN A 317 -6.75 9.73 24.42
N ASP A 318 -5.42 9.65 24.32
CA ASP A 318 -4.50 10.52 25.04
C ASP A 318 -4.23 11.83 24.28
N GLY A 319 -4.93 12.04 23.17
CA GLY A 319 -4.71 13.17 22.26
C GLY A 319 -3.45 13.01 21.40
N ASN A 320 -2.75 11.87 21.47
CA ASN A 320 -1.53 11.66 20.72
C ASN A 320 -1.87 11.35 19.27
N THR A 321 -1.22 12.05 18.35
CA THR A 321 -1.19 11.67 16.94
C THR A 321 -0.16 10.56 16.69
N ALA A 322 -0.18 9.96 15.50
CA ALA A 322 0.87 9.03 15.09
C ALA A 322 2.28 9.65 15.23
N LEU A 323 2.44 10.96 14.97
CA LEU A 323 3.75 11.61 15.10
C LEU A 323 4.22 11.68 16.56
N HIS A 324 3.34 11.96 17.52
CA HIS A 324 3.68 11.93 18.95
C HIS A 324 4.25 10.55 19.35
N LEU A 325 3.57 9.48 18.94
CA LEU A 325 3.99 8.11 19.25
C LEU A 325 5.32 7.75 18.60
N ALA A 326 5.55 8.18 17.36
CA ALA A 326 6.80 7.93 16.65
C ALA A 326 7.98 8.64 17.33
N MET A 327 7.78 9.89 17.77
CA MET A 327 8.78 10.68 18.51
C MET A 327 9.09 10.05 19.87
N LYS A 328 8.06 9.72 20.66
CA LYS A 328 8.23 9.11 21.99
C LYS A 328 8.99 7.78 21.94
N MET A 329 8.84 7.02 20.86
CA MET A 329 9.50 5.72 20.66
C MET A 329 10.81 5.82 19.86
N ASN A 330 11.22 7.03 19.45
CA ASN A 330 12.41 7.29 18.63
C ASN A 330 12.45 6.49 17.30
N HIS A 331 11.30 6.30 16.66
CA HIS A 331 11.21 5.58 15.39
C HIS A 331 11.49 6.51 14.20
N MET A 332 12.77 6.80 13.94
CA MET A 332 13.21 7.79 12.93
C MET A 332 12.64 7.58 11.52
N ASP A 333 12.57 6.34 11.05
CA ASP A 333 12.01 6.05 9.72
C ASP A 333 10.50 6.37 9.66
N LEU A 334 9.76 6.08 10.74
CA LEU A 334 8.35 6.46 10.85
C LEU A 334 8.17 7.97 10.93
N ILE A 335 9.03 8.67 11.67
CA ILE A 335 9.02 10.13 11.77
C ILE A 335 9.15 10.76 10.37
N LYS A 336 10.16 10.32 9.59
CA LYS A 336 10.37 10.80 8.21
C LYS A 336 9.17 10.53 7.33
N VAL A 337 8.63 9.29 7.39
CA VAL A 337 7.45 8.89 6.62
C VAL A 337 6.24 9.76 6.98
N LEU A 338 5.96 9.97 8.27
CA LEU A 338 4.81 10.77 8.73
C LEU A 338 4.92 12.23 8.29
N ILE A 339 6.11 12.84 8.37
CA ILE A 339 6.35 14.23 7.90
C ILE A 339 6.07 14.37 6.39
N VAL A 340 6.53 13.42 5.58
CA VAL A 340 6.26 13.41 4.13
C VAL A 340 4.75 13.34 3.84
N PHE A 341 3.99 12.65 4.68
CA PHE A 341 2.54 12.55 4.61
C PHE A 341 1.80 13.62 5.44
N TRP A 342 2.43 14.78 5.66
CA TRP A 342 1.77 15.97 6.24
C TRP A 342 1.26 15.77 7.67
N ALA A 343 1.95 14.95 8.46
CA ALA A 343 1.75 14.93 9.90
C ALA A 343 2.12 16.30 10.50
N ASP A 344 1.18 16.90 11.22
CA ASP A 344 1.32 18.21 11.84
C ASP A 344 2.16 18.11 13.12
N VAL A 345 3.15 18.99 13.22
CA VAL A 345 4.12 19.07 14.32
C VAL A 345 3.64 19.97 15.45
N GLU A 346 2.53 20.69 15.27
CA GLU A 346 1.99 21.70 16.19
C GLU A 346 0.70 21.24 16.91
N ILE A 347 0.13 20.08 16.55
CA ILE A 347 -1.07 19.56 17.23
C ILE A 347 -0.69 19.16 18.67
N PRO A 348 -1.27 19.75 19.73
CA PRO A 348 -0.98 19.32 21.08
C PRO A 348 -1.77 18.06 21.45
N ASN A 349 -1.17 17.16 22.23
CA ASN A 349 -1.86 16.06 22.91
C ASN A 349 -2.65 16.57 24.14
N ASN A 350 -3.29 15.66 24.88
CA ASN A 350 -4.08 16.04 26.07
C ASN A 350 -3.23 16.60 27.22
N LEU A 351 -1.90 16.41 27.18
CA LEU A 351 -0.94 17.01 28.11
C LEU A 351 -0.45 18.38 27.66
N GLY A 352 -0.92 18.88 26.50
CA GLY A 352 -0.46 20.14 25.91
C GLY A 352 0.90 20.03 25.19
N GLU A 353 1.44 18.83 25.03
CA GLU A 353 2.71 18.60 24.35
C GLU A 353 2.47 18.51 22.84
N THR A 354 3.22 19.28 22.06
CA THR A 354 3.25 19.11 20.60
C THR A 354 4.31 18.06 20.23
N PRO A 355 4.22 17.39 19.06
CA PRO A 355 5.28 16.51 18.58
C PRO A 355 6.64 17.23 18.51
N GLY A 356 6.62 18.51 18.10
CA GLY A 356 7.80 19.37 18.13
C GLY A 356 8.37 19.56 19.53
N LEU A 357 7.53 19.69 20.56
CA LEU A 357 7.98 19.77 21.95
C LEU A 357 8.58 18.45 22.45
N ILE A 358 7.96 17.31 22.12
CA ILE A 358 8.48 15.98 22.46
C ILE A 358 9.86 15.78 21.81
N ALA A 359 10.00 16.16 20.54
CA ALA A 359 11.28 16.17 19.85
C ALA A 359 12.28 17.14 20.51
N ALA A 360 11.83 18.33 20.93
CA ALA A 360 12.66 19.35 21.57
C ALA A 360 13.20 18.94 22.95
N GLN A 361 12.41 18.17 23.71
CA GLN A 361 12.84 17.53 24.95
C GLN A 361 13.96 16.49 24.70
N THR A 362 14.09 15.99 23.47
CA THR A 362 15.17 15.08 23.04
C THR A 362 16.29 15.73 22.21
N SER A 363 16.11 16.93 21.62
CA SER A 363 17.17 17.75 21.01
C SER A 363 16.71 19.20 20.71
N LYS A 364 17.56 20.21 20.97
CA LYS A 364 17.20 21.64 21.08
C LYS A 364 16.88 22.38 19.75
N GLY A 365 15.75 23.13 19.75
CA GLY A 365 15.55 24.44 19.08
C GLY A 365 14.80 24.46 17.72
N ILE A 366 14.09 25.50 17.21
CA ILE A 366 13.65 26.87 17.60
C ILE A 366 12.38 27.20 16.75
N SER A 367 11.43 27.99 17.27
CA SER A 367 10.21 28.47 16.57
C SER A 367 10.36 29.90 16.00
N ALA A 368 9.72 30.18 14.85
CA ALA A 368 9.78 31.47 14.13
C ALA A 368 8.40 32.13 13.96
N LYS A 369 8.35 33.46 14.14
CA LYS A 369 7.16 34.33 14.05
C LYS A 369 6.90 34.88 12.63
N LYS A 370 5.61 35.12 12.33
CA LYS A 370 5.07 35.65 11.06
C LYS A 370 5.14 37.18 10.95
N PRO A 371 5.32 37.76 9.74
CA PRO A 371 5.12 39.19 9.51
C PRO A 371 3.80 39.53 8.79
N SER A 372 3.33 40.76 9.03
CA SER A 372 2.05 41.38 8.67
C SER A 372 1.98 42.00 7.25
N ARG A 373 0.74 42.33 6.85
CA ARG A 373 0.24 42.64 5.50
C ARG A 373 0.53 44.07 5.00
N LEU A 374 0.71 44.21 3.68
CA LEU A 374 0.45 45.45 2.93
C LEU A 374 -0.36 45.10 1.67
N ARG A 375 -1.31 45.96 1.30
CA ARG A 375 -2.34 45.70 0.28
C ARG A 375 -2.18 46.68 -0.89
N TRP A 376 -2.27 46.17 -2.11
CA TRP A 376 -2.50 46.96 -3.33
C TRP A 376 -3.58 46.26 -4.16
N SER A 377 -4.38 46.98 -4.94
CA SER A 377 -5.50 46.40 -5.70
C SER A 377 -5.47 46.83 -7.16
N LEU A 378 -5.21 45.85 -8.04
CA LEU A 378 -5.58 45.77 -9.46
C LEU A 378 -5.68 44.26 -9.77
N ARG A 379 -6.75 43.83 -10.44
CA ARG A 379 -7.08 42.41 -10.68
C ARG A 379 -6.27 41.90 -11.88
N MET A 380 -5.25 41.09 -11.63
CA MET A 380 -4.34 40.54 -12.64
C MET A 380 -4.57 39.04 -12.81
N ASP A 381 -4.25 38.48 -13.98
CA ASP A 381 -4.30 37.03 -14.20
C ASP A 381 -3.09 36.35 -13.55
N LYS A 382 -3.30 35.13 -13.04
CA LYS A 382 -2.28 34.31 -12.36
C LYS A 382 -2.06 33.00 -13.12
N LEU A 383 -0.80 32.70 -13.45
CA LEU A 383 -0.39 31.50 -14.19
C LEU A 383 0.39 30.53 -13.30
N LEU A 384 -0.03 29.27 -13.30
CA LEU A 384 0.70 28.13 -12.76
C LEU A 384 1.28 27.27 -13.88
N CYS A 385 2.57 26.97 -13.83
CA CYS A 385 3.26 26.10 -14.79
C CYS A 385 3.84 24.87 -14.09
N LEU A 386 3.51 23.68 -14.59
CA LEU A 386 3.92 22.39 -14.03
C LEU A 386 4.79 21.62 -15.04
N ASP A 387 6.04 21.38 -14.66
CA ASP A 387 6.99 20.69 -15.55
C ASP A 387 6.68 19.20 -15.73
N GLY A 388 7.19 18.63 -16.82
CA GLY A 388 7.27 17.18 -16.99
C GLY A 388 8.34 16.52 -16.11
N GLY A 389 8.22 15.20 -15.91
CA GLY A 389 9.20 14.48 -15.08
C GLY A 389 8.80 13.08 -14.58
N GLY A 390 7.82 12.41 -15.21
CA GLY A 390 7.46 11.03 -14.84
C GLY A 390 6.97 10.90 -13.40
N ILE A 391 7.45 9.92 -12.64
CA ILE A 391 7.04 9.71 -11.24
C ILE A 391 7.46 10.86 -10.30
N LYS A 392 8.43 11.70 -10.71
CA LYS A 392 8.86 12.87 -9.96
C LYS A 392 7.78 13.96 -9.84
N GLY A 393 6.63 13.81 -10.50
CA GLY A 393 5.45 14.63 -10.21
C GLY A 393 5.01 14.64 -8.75
N LEU A 394 5.42 13.64 -7.96
CA LEU A 394 5.25 13.66 -6.50
C LEU A 394 5.89 14.91 -5.85
N VAL A 395 6.99 15.44 -6.42
CA VAL A 395 7.61 16.70 -6.00
C VAL A 395 6.65 17.87 -6.22
N LEU A 396 6.04 17.96 -7.41
CA LEU A 396 5.04 18.98 -7.73
C LEU A 396 3.86 18.92 -6.77
N ILE A 397 3.35 17.71 -6.51
CA ILE A 397 2.24 17.50 -5.56
C ILE A 397 2.61 18.02 -4.16
N GLN A 398 3.82 17.72 -3.66
CA GLN A 398 4.27 18.21 -2.36
C GLN A 398 4.35 19.75 -2.30
N MET A 399 4.86 20.40 -3.36
CA MET A 399 4.90 21.86 -3.42
C MET A 399 3.50 22.48 -3.50
N LEU A 400 2.59 21.85 -4.26
CA LEU A 400 1.19 22.30 -4.37
C LEU A 400 0.43 22.14 -3.05
N ILE A 401 0.61 21.04 -2.32
CA ILE A 401 -0.02 20.88 -0.99
C ILE A 401 0.52 21.93 -0.03
N ALA A 402 1.82 22.23 -0.06
CA ALA A 402 2.41 23.29 0.78
C ALA A 402 1.79 24.66 0.48
N LEU A 403 1.61 24.96 -0.80
CA LEU A 403 1.01 26.21 -1.24
C LEU A 403 -0.47 26.30 -0.84
N GLU A 404 -1.24 25.21 -1.02
CA GLU A 404 -2.64 25.12 -0.62
C GLU A 404 -2.82 25.32 0.89
N GLN A 405 -1.94 24.74 1.71
CA GLN A 405 -1.94 24.92 3.17
C GLN A 405 -1.61 26.35 3.61
N GLU A 406 -0.63 27.02 2.99
CA GLU A 406 -0.29 28.41 3.35
C GLU A 406 -1.32 29.41 2.79
N ALA A 407 -1.99 29.10 1.68
CA ALA A 407 -3.06 29.93 1.10
C ALA A 407 -4.41 29.76 1.81
N GLY A 408 -4.73 28.54 2.26
CA GLY A 408 -6.01 28.19 2.87
C GLY A 408 -7.17 28.07 1.86
N GLN A 409 -6.86 27.93 0.57
CA GLN A 409 -7.82 27.80 -0.53
C GLN A 409 -7.31 26.78 -1.56
N PRO A 410 -8.20 26.01 -2.22
CA PRO A 410 -7.81 25.04 -3.23
C PRO A 410 -7.00 25.67 -4.36
N ILE A 411 -5.97 24.97 -4.87
CA ILE A 411 -5.13 25.49 -5.97
C ILE A 411 -5.96 25.92 -7.19
N ARG A 412 -7.07 25.21 -7.48
CA ARG A 412 -7.98 25.52 -8.59
C ARG A 412 -8.53 26.95 -8.53
N GLU A 413 -8.71 27.51 -7.33
CA GLU A 413 -9.27 28.85 -7.11
C GLU A 413 -8.20 29.95 -7.10
N LEU A 414 -6.93 29.57 -6.91
CA LEU A 414 -5.82 30.53 -6.79
C LEU A 414 -5.30 31.02 -8.14
N PHE A 415 -5.48 30.25 -9.21
CA PHE A 415 -4.90 30.51 -10.53
C PHE A 415 -5.97 30.63 -11.62
N ASP A 416 -5.78 31.57 -12.54
CA ASP A 416 -6.66 31.74 -13.71
C ASP A 416 -6.24 30.84 -14.87
N TRP A 417 -4.94 30.54 -14.95
CA TRP A 417 -4.29 29.74 -15.98
C TRP A 417 -3.43 28.64 -15.37
N VAL A 418 -3.52 27.42 -15.93
CA VAL A 418 -2.70 26.28 -15.53
C VAL A 418 -2.11 25.63 -16.78
N ALA A 419 -0.77 25.57 -16.86
CA ALA A 419 -0.04 24.90 -17.91
C ALA A 419 0.69 23.67 -17.36
N GLY A 420 0.73 22.59 -18.14
CA GLY A 420 1.42 21.37 -17.72
C GLY A 420 1.98 20.55 -18.89
N THR A 421 3.14 19.94 -18.65
CA THR A 421 3.77 19.02 -19.60
C THR A 421 3.92 17.63 -18.98
N SER A 422 3.67 16.56 -19.75
CA SER A 422 3.81 15.18 -19.29
C SER A 422 3.03 14.93 -17.99
N THR A 423 3.69 14.44 -16.94
CA THR A 423 3.14 14.36 -15.59
C THR A 423 2.53 15.67 -15.07
N GLY A 424 3.16 16.82 -15.31
CA GLY A 424 2.61 18.13 -14.97
C GLY A 424 1.30 18.41 -15.72
N GLY A 425 1.16 17.92 -16.94
CA GLY A 425 -0.09 17.96 -17.73
C GLY A 425 -1.19 17.10 -17.10
N ILE A 426 -0.87 15.88 -16.65
CA ILE A 426 -1.80 15.01 -15.91
C ILE A 426 -2.25 15.72 -14.61
N LEU A 427 -1.32 16.33 -13.87
CA LEU A 427 -1.63 17.05 -12.64
C LEU A 427 -2.48 18.30 -12.89
N ALA A 428 -2.18 19.07 -13.93
CA ALA A 428 -2.99 20.21 -14.34
C ALA A 428 -4.45 19.79 -14.58
N LEU A 429 -4.66 18.70 -15.31
CA LEU A 429 -6.00 18.14 -15.56
C LEU A 429 -6.70 17.65 -14.28
N CYS A 430 -5.95 17.08 -13.33
CA CYS A 430 -6.50 16.72 -12.02
C CYS A 430 -6.95 17.94 -11.21
N ILE A 431 -6.14 19.01 -11.19
CA ILE A 431 -6.42 20.25 -10.46
C ILE A 431 -7.68 20.91 -11.01
N ILE A 432 -7.82 21.03 -12.34
CA ILE A 432 -9.01 21.67 -12.93
C ILE A 432 -10.29 20.86 -12.68
N HIS A 433 -10.19 19.53 -12.51
CA HIS A 433 -11.32 18.69 -12.14
C HIS A 433 -11.63 18.73 -10.63
N GLY A 434 -10.91 19.55 -9.86
CA GLY A 434 -11.14 19.72 -8.43
C GLY A 434 -10.73 18.52 -7.58
N LYS A 435 -9.78 17.69 -8.06
CA LYS A 435 -9.30 16.55 -7.27
C LYS A 435 -8.42 17.04 -6.11
N PRO A 436 -8.64 16.54 -4.88
CA PRO A 436 -7.84 16.94 -3.74
C PRO A 436 -6.40 16.45 -3.89
N LEU A 437 -5.43 17.30 -3.56
CA LEU A 437 -4.00 17.01 -3.80
C LEU A 437 -3.47 15.83 -2.98
N ASN A 438 -4.00 15.62 -1.77
CA ASN A 438 -3.64 14.48 -0.92
C ASN A 438 -3.99 13.15 -1.60
N ASP A 439 -5.11 13.09 -2.32
CA ASP A 439 -5.48 11.90 -3.09
C ASP A 439 -4.58 11.71 -4.30
N LEU A 440 -4.11 12.79 -4.93
CA LEU A 440 -3.16 12.72 -6.05
C LEU A 440 -1.84 12.10 -5.63
N GLN A 441 -1.32 12.42 -4.44
CA GLN A 441 -0.11 11.78 -3.91
C GLN A 441 -0.32 10.26 -3.83
N ASN A 442 -1.39 9.83 -3.17
CA ASN A 442 -1.75 8.41 -3.04
C ASN A 442 -1.95 7.73 -4.40
N LEU A 443 -2.57 8.45 -5.33
CA LEU A 443 -2.82 8.01 -6.69
C LEU A 443 -1.51 7.73 -7.44
N TYR A 444 -0.50 8.61 -7.34
CA TYR A 444 0.80 8.41 -7.97
C TYR A 444 1.56 7.21 -7.37
N PHE A 445 1.51 7.02 -6.04
CA PHE A 445 2.05 5.82 -5.37
C PHE A 445 1.37 4.53 -5.85
N LYS A 446 0.05 4.54 -6.10
CA LYS A 446 -0.69 3.40 -6.65
C LYS A 446 -0.41 3.20 -8.14
N MET A 447 -0.33 4.28 -8.91
CA MET A 447 -0.11 4.27 -10.36
C MET A 447 1.25 3.68 -10.71
N ARG A 448 2.34 4.07 -10.02
CA ARG A 448 3.71 3.64 -10.36
C ARG A 448 3.84 2.12 -10.44
N LYS A 449 3.24 1.40 -9.47
CA LYS A 449 3.27 -0.06 -9.37
C LYS A 449 2.43 -0.76 -10.44
N LYS A 450 1.48 -0.06 -11.06
CA LYS A 450 0.62 -0.61 -12.11
C LYS A 450 1.15 -0.30 -13.51
N VAL A 451 1.71 0.90 -13.68
CA VAL A 451 2.14 1.43 -14.98
C VAL A 451 3.57 0.98 -15.33
N PHE A 452 4.52 1.02 -14.40
CA PHE A 452 5.93 0.67 -14.66
C PHE A 452 6.23 -0.80 -14.41
N LYS A 453 5.40 -1.71 -14.94
CA LYS A 453 5.59 -3.16 -14.86
C LYS A 453 6.09 -3.73 -16.18
N GLY A 454 7.15 -4.54 -16.11
CA GLY A 454 7.73 -5.23 -17.25
C GLY A 454 8.90 -4.49 -17.90
N TRP A 455 9.21 -4.86 -19.14
CA TRP A 455 10.33 -4.30 -19.92
C TRP A 455 9.88 -3.08 -20.73
N ARG A 456 10.80 -2.13 -20.96
CA ARG A 456 10.54 -0.97 -21.80
C ARG A 456 10.59 -1.34 -23.30
N PRO A 457 9.76 -0.71 -24.14
CA PRO A 457 8.71 0.25 -23.80
C PRO A 457 7.50 -0.43 -23.11
N TYR A 458 6.91 0.25 -22.13
CA TYR A 458 5.78 -0.25 -21.36
C TYR A 458 4.51 -0.36 -22.21
N THR A 459 3.65 -1.32 -21.87
CA THR A 459 2.35 -1.46 -22.53
C THR A 459 1.46 -0.23 -22.27
N LYS A 460 0.71 0.21 -23.28
CA LYS A 460 -0.19 1.38 -23.17
C LYS A 460 -1.42 1.15 -22.28
N LYS A 461 -1.87 -0.10 -22.13
CA LYS A 461 -3.15 -0.45 -21.50
C LYS A 461 -3.27 -0.03 -20.03
N PRO A 462 -2.27 -0.22 -19.14
CA PRO A 462 -2.39 0.15 -17.74
C PRO A 462 -2.55 1.66 -17.54
N LEU A 463 -1.76 2.47 -18.27
CA LEU A 463 -1.84 3.92 -18.20
C LEU A 463 -3.17 4.44 -18.79
N GLU A 464 -3.59 3.92 -19.95
CA GLU A 464 -4.88 4.30 -20.55
C GLU A 464 -6.06 3.93 -19.65
N LYS A 465 -6.07 2.73 -19.06
CA LYS A 465 -7.12 2.31 -18.11
C LYS A 465 -7.13 3.17 -16.86
N PHE A 466 -5.95 3.56 -16.37
CA PHE A 466 -5.82 4.47 -15.24
C PHE A 466 -6.40 5.85 -15.58
N LEU A 467 -5.97 6.48 -16.68
CA LEU A 467 -6.45 7.80 -17.08
C LEU A 467 -7.96 7.82 -17.35
N LYS A 468 -8.50 6.77 -17.98
CA LYS A 468 -9.94 6.58 -18.19
C LYS A 468 -10.72 6.47 -16.88
N LYS A 469 -10.20 5.70 -15.91
CA LYS A 469 -10.80 5.59 -14.58
C LYS A 469 -10.83 6.95 -13.88
N GLU A 470 -9.73 7.69 -13.99
CA GLU A 470 -9.55 8.94 -13.25
C GLU A 470 -10.29 10.14 -13.87
N PHE A 471 -10.34 10.25 -15.19
CA PHE A 471 -10.96 11.38 -15.88
C PHE A 471 -12.33 11.07 -16.48
N GLY A 472 -12.73 9.81 -16.57
CA GLY A 472 -13.89 9.38 -17.36
C GLY A 472 -13.52 9.09 -18.82
N GLU A 473 -14.27 8.20 -19.48
CA GLU A 473 -13.98 7.81 -20.86
C GLU A 473 -14.40 8.87 -21.88
N ASP A 474 -15.49 9.59 -21.58
CA ASP A 474 -16.16 10.51 -22.51
C ASP A 474 -16.01 11.99 -22.11
N THR A 475 -15.32 12.27 -21.01
CA THR A 475 -15.09 13.64 -20.52
C THR A 475 -14.24 14.43 -21.50
N LYS A 476 -14.76 15.58 -21.91
CA LYS A 476 -14.17 16.49 -22.89
C LYS A 476 -13.40 17.61 -22.20
N MET A 477 -12.40 18.16 -22.89
CA MET A 477 -11.58 19.26 -22.38
C MET A 477 -12.42 20.48 -22.00
N THR A 478 -13.48 20.77 -22.77
CA THR A 478 -14.37 21.92 -22.57
C THR A 478 -15.42 21.73 -21.47
N ASP A 479 -15.51 20.55 -20.85
CA ASP A 479 -16.45 20.30 -19.74
C ASP A 479 -16.08 21.10 -18.48
N VAL A 480 -14.82 21.56 -18.39
CA VAL A 480 -14.35 22.49 -17.37
C VAL A 480 -13.98 23.81 -18.01
N SER A 481 -14.61 24.90 -17.58
CA SER A 481 -14.37 26.25 -18.12
C SER A 481 -13.35 27.08 -17.33
N HIS A 482 -13.12 26.75 -16.05
CA HIS A 482 -12.18 27.46 -15.18
C HIS A 482 -11.47 26.51 -14.20
N PRO A 483 -10.14 26.67 -14.00
CA PRO A 483 -9.25 27.60 -14.70
C PRO A 483 -8.99 27.20 -16.17
N ARG A 484 -8.41 28.11 -16.95
CA ARG A 484 -8.01 27.82 -18.33
C ARG A 484 -6.78 26.92 -18.29
N VAL A 485 -6.80 25.83 -19.06
CA VAL A 485 -5.76 24.80 -19.02
C VAL A 485 -5.03 24.65 -20.34
N MET A 486 -3.72 24.45 -20.27
CA MET A 486 -2.83 24.18 -21.40
C MET A 486 -2.03 22.91 -21.12
N VAL A 487 -2.19 21.89 -21.96
CA VAL A 487 -1.44 20.63 -21.86
C VAL A 487 -0.62 20.42 -23.12
N THR A 488 0.70 20.39 -22.98
CA THR A 488 1.62 20.35 -24.13
C THR A 488 1.82 18.93 -24.66
N SER A 489 2.04 18.80 -25.96
CA SER A 489 2.41 17.55 -26.63
C SER A 489 3.12 17.85 -27.94
N VAL A 490 3.97 16.93 -28.40
CA VAL A 490 4.65 17.07 -29.69
C VAL A 490 3.88 16.36 -30.79
N LEU A 491 3.57 17.11 -31.85
CA LEU A 491 2.94 16.62 -33.05
C LEU A 491 4.00 16.07 -34.00
N ALA A 492 4.10 14.74 -34.04
CA ALA A 492 5.20 14.00 -34.66
C ALA A 492 4.82 13.35 -36.01
N ASP A 493 3.61 13.60 -36.53
CA ASP A 493 3.18 13.16 -37.86
C ASP A 493 3.77 13.98 -39.02
N ARG A 494 4.65 14.93 -38.70
CA ARG A 494 5.21 15.91 -39.64
C ARG A 494 6.66 16.24 -39.30
N ARG A 495 7.40 16.73 -40.29
CA ARG A 495 8.76 17.27 -40.14
C ARG A 495 8.84 18.64 -40.82
N PRO A 496 9.26 19.71 -40.11
CA PRO A 496 9.63 19.75 -38.69
C PRO A 496 8.44 19.43 -37.76
N CYS A 497 8.72 18.78 -36.63
CA CYS A 497 7.72 18.54 -35.58
C CYS A 497 7.15 19.87 -35.07
N LYS A 498 5.90 19.89 -34.63
CA LYS A 498 5.26 21.10 -34.06
C LYS A 498 4.82 20.86 -32.62
N LEU A 499 4.82 21.92 -31.81
CA LEU A 499 4.18 21.89 -30.51
C LEU A 499 2.66 21.94 -30.70
N HIS A 500 1.94 21.09 -29.98
CA HIS A 500 0.49 21.11 -29.87
C HIS A 500 0.08 21.36 -28.42
N ILE A 501 -0.87 22.27 -28.21
CA ILE A 501 -1.44 22.59 -26.91
C ILE A 501 -2.89 22.11 -26.90
N PHE A 502 -3.17 21.09 -26.07
CA PHE A 502 -4.54 20.72 -25.71
C PHE A 502 -5.05 21.76 -24.72
N ARG A 503 -6.28 22.24 -24.93
CA ARG A 503 -6.85 23.39 -24.21
C ARG A 503 -8.35 23.23 -24.00
N ASN A 504 -8.89 23.93 -23.00
CA ASN A 504 -10.33 23.98 -22.70
C ASN A 504 -11.03 25.27 -23.19
N TYR A 505 -10.29 26.13 -23.89
CA TYR A 505 -10.78 27.39 -24.47
C TYR A 505 -10.50 27.43 -25.97
N GLU A 506 -11.14 28.36 -26.68
CA GLU A 506 -10.95 28.50 -28.12
C GLU A 506 -9.52 28.95 -28.47
N PRO A 507 -8.90 28.35 -29.50
CA PRO A 507 -7.54 28.71 -29.89
C PRO A 507 -7.47 30.16 -30.37
N PRO A 508 -6.41 30.91 -30.04
CA PRO A 508 -6.28 32.31 -30.41
C PRO A 508 -5.75 32.54 -31.84
N TYR A 509 -5.90 31.53 -32.71
CA TYR A 509 -5.50 31.56 -34.11
C TYR A 509 -6.31 30.53 -34.91
N SER A 510 -6.62 30.85 -36.16
CA SER A 510 -7.21 29.92 -37.12
C SER A 510 -6.15 28.89 -37.55
N THR A 511 -6.37 27.61 -37.23
CA THR A 511 -5.45 26.54 -37.64
C THR A 511 -5.67 26.19 -39.12
N SER A 512 -4.91 26.81 -40.03
CA SER A 512 -4.78 26.34 -41.42
C SER A 512 -3.73 25.23 -41.48
N ASP A 513 -4.09 24.03 -41.00
CA ASP A 513 -3.15 22.91 -40.99
C ASP A 513 -3.15 22.21 -42.35
N THR A 514 -1.97 22.09 -42.97
CA THR A 514 -1.77 21.49 -44.32
C THR A 514 -1.98 19.98 -44.36
N PHE A 515 -2.00 19.32 -43.20
CA PHE A 515 -2.16 17.87 -43.05
C PHE A 515 -3.53 17.54 -42.42
N ARG A 516 -3.61 16.51 -41.57
CA ARG A 516 -4.85 16.20 -40.86
C ARG A 516 -5.20 17.35 -39.91
N PRO A 517 -6.42 17.93 -40.00
CA PRO A 517 -6.81 19.04 -39.15
C PRO A 517 -6.69 18.69 -37.66
N LEU A 518 -6.40 19.70 -36.85
CA LEU A 518 -6.44 19.56 -35.40
C LEU A 518 -7.90 19.40 -34.97
N THR A 519 -8.14 18.50 -34.01
CA THR A 519 -9.47 18.37 -33.38
C THR A 519 -9.75 19.63 -32.58
N ILE A 520 -10.95 20.18 -32.72
CA ILE A 520 -11.41 21.31 -31.92
C ILE A 520 -11.51 20.91 -30.44
N PRO A 521 -11.32 21.85 -29.49
CA PRO A 521 -11.37 21.56 -28.06
C PRO A 521 -12.60 20.77 -27.61
N GLN A 522 -13.76 21.03 -28.22
CA GLN A 522 -15.05 20.39 -27.92
C GLN A 522 -15.09 18.88 -28.22
N ASP A 523 -14.16 18.36 -29.03
CA ASP A 523 -14.05 16.94 -29.39
C ASP A 523 -12.86 16.24 -28.73
N GLN A 524 -12.03 17.00 -27.99
CA GLN A 524 -10.84 16.48 -27.33
C GLN A 524 -11.21 15.85 -26.00
N LEU A 525 -10.89 14.57 -25.82
CA LEU A 525 -11.08 13.86 -24.55
C LEU A 525 -9.93 14.11 -23.57
N VAL A 526 -10.25 14.36 -22.31
CA VAL A 526 -9.27 14.68 -21.26
C VAL A 526 -8.22 13.58 -21.10
N TRP A 527 -8.65 12.32 -21.01
CA TRP A 527 -7.72 11.19 -20.84
C TRP A 527 -6.79 11.00 -22.05
N LYS A 528 -7.24 11.38 -23.26
CA LYS A 528 -6.41 11.32 -24.47
C LYS A 528 -5.36 12.42 -24.47
N ALA A 529 -5.72 13.65 -24.09
CA ALA A 529 -4.78 14.75 -23.92
C ALA A 529 -3.71 14.41 -22.87
N ALA A 530 -4.14 13.87 -21.73
CA ALA A 530 -3.26 13.41 -20.65
C ALA A 530 -2.27 12.34 -21.13
N ARG A 531 -2.74 11.30 -21.85
CA ARG A 531 -1.88 10.24 -22.42
C ARG A 531 -0.92 10.86 -23.43
N ALA A 532 -1.41 11.66 -24.39
CA ALA A 532 -0.60 12.26 -25.44
C ALA A 532 0.56 13.08 -24.87
N SER A 533 0.29 13.88 -23.83
CA SER A 533 1.30 14.67 -23.13
C SER A 533 2.32 13.82 -22.38
N GLY A 534 1.92 12.70 -21.78
CA GLY A 534 2.80 11.80 -21.02
C GLY A 534 3.45 10.67 -21.82
N ALA A 535 3.37 10.68 -23.15
CA ALA A 535 3.86 9.60 -24.01
C ALA A 535 5.38 9.66 -24.23
N ALA A 536 6.16 9.58 -23.14
CA ALA A 536 7.61 9.75 -23.16
C ALA A 536 8.30 8.75 -24.11
N PRO A 537 9.10 9.22 -25.09
CA PRO A 537 9.84 8.34 -26.00
C PRO A 537 10.72 7.37 -25.22
N THR A 538 10.91 6.15 -25.73
CA THR A 538 11.58 5.00 -25.06
C THR A 538 10.82 4.37 -23.87
N TYR A 539 9.90 5.11 -23.23
CA TYR A 539 9.09 4.60 -22.12
C TYR A 539 7.74 4.09 -22.60
N PHE A 540 7.05 4.88 -23.43
CA PHE A 540 5.72 4.56 -23.93
C PHE A 540 5.64 4.69 -25.45
N PRO A 541 4.79 3.88 -26.11
CA PRO A 541 4.52 4.06 -27.53
C PRO A 541 3.71 5.36 -27.78
N PRO A 542 3.93 6.02 -28.94
CA PRO A 542 3.21 7.23 -29.33
C PRO A 542 1.68 7.07 -29.28
N MET A 543 0.99 8.18 -29.01
CA MET A 543 -0.46 8.25 -29.07
C MET A 543 -0.94 8.73 -30.42
N GLY A 544 -1.12 7.80 -31.37
CA GLY A 544 -1.43 8.17 -32.73
C GLY A 544 -0.31 9.05 -33.29
N ARG A 545 -0.58 10.35 -33.45
CA ARG A 545 0.38 11.36 -33.95
C ARG A 545 1.15 12.13 -32.88
N PHE A 546 0.89 11.84 -31.61
CA PHE A 546 1.40 12.64 -30.49
C PHE A 546 2.51 11.91 -29.71
N LEU A 547 3.53 12.67 -29.33
CA LEU A 547 4.61 12.32 -28.40
C LEU A 547 4.57 13.24 -27.17
N ASP A 548 5.34 12.88 -26.14
CA ASP A 548 5.47 13.69 -24.94
C ASP A 548 5.88 15.13 -25.24
N GLY A 549 5.21 16.07 -24.56
CA GLY A 549 5.51 17.50 -24.66
C GLY A 549 6.93 17.86 -24.20
N GLY A 550 7.55 17.00 -23.38
CA GLY A 550 8.89 17.14 -22.83
C GLY A 550 10.00 17.26 -23.88
N LEU A 551 9.75 16.84 -25.12
CA LEU A 551 10.71 16.99 -26.22
C LEU A 551 10.84 18.44 -26.75
N LEU A 552 9.82 19.28 -26.58
CA LEU A 552 9.82 20.67 -27.08
C LEU A 552 9.53 21.71 -25.98
N ALA A 553 8.71 21.37 -25.00
CA ALA A 553 8.21 22.29 -23.98
C ALA A 553 8.14 21.60 -22.61
N ASN A 554 9.24 20.99 -22.14
CA ASN A 554 9.21 20.26 -20.85
C ASN A 554 8.87 21.18 -19.66
N ASN A 555 9.36 22.40 -19.71
CA ASN A 555 8.88 23.51 -18.89
C ASN A 555 7.94 24.38 -19.76
N PRO A 556 6.62 24.33 -19.54
CA PRO A 556 5.66 25.00 -20.41
C PRO A 556 5.59 26.52 -20.21
N THR A 557 6.44 27.12 -19.37
CA THR A 557 6.28 28.51 -18.93
C THR A 557 6.33 29.51 -20.08
N LEU A 558 7.34 29.42 -20.95
CA LEU A 558 7.49 30.34 -22.08
C LEU A 558 6.37 30.16 -23.10
N ASP A 559 6.01 28.91 -23.41
CA ASP A 559 4.93 28.59 -24.35
C ASP A 559 3.56 29.06 -23.83
N ALA A 560 3.31 28.90 -22.52
CA ALA A 560 2.10 29.36 -21.88
C ALA A 560 2.00 30.90 -21.88
N MET A 561 3.08 31.60 -21.58
CA MET A 561 3.12 33.06 -21.66
C MET A 561 2.86 33.56 -23.10
N ALA A 562 3.43 32.88 -24.10
CA ALA A 562 3.21 33.21 -25.51
C ALA A 562 1.75 32.97 -25.92
N GLU A 563 1.15 31.83 -25.53
CA GLU A 563 -0.26 31.52 -25.80
C GLU A 563 -1.20 32.52 -25.12
N ILE A 564 -0.94 32.90 -23.85
CA ILE A 564 -1.73 33.91 -23.13
C ILE A 564 -1.64 35.27 -23.81
N HIS A 565 -0.45 35.69 -24.23
CA HIS A 565 -0.28 36.93 -24.97
C HIS A 565 -1.09 36.93 -26.27
N GLN A 566 -1.02 35.85 -27.04
CA GLN A 566 -1.76 35.70 -28.29
C GLN A 566 -3.28 35.66 -28.05
N TYR A 567 -3.73 35.02 -26.97
CA TYR A 567 -5.12 35.00 -26.53
C TYR A 567 -5.63 36.40 -26.20
N ASN A 568 -4.90 37.15 -25.37
CA ASN A 568 -5.25 38.52 -25.04
C ASN A 568 -5.23 39.43 -26.27
N LYS A 569 -4.27 39.25 -27.18
CA LYS A 569 -4.23 39.99 -28.46
C LYS A 569 -5.49 39.77 -29.29
N THR A 570 -5.99 38.54 -29.34
CA THR A 570 -7.21 38.18 -30.07
C THR A 570 -8.45 38.77 -29.41
N LEU A 571 -8.57 38.66 -28.08
CA LEU A 571 -9.65 39.30 -27.33
C LEU A 571 -9.68 40.82 -27.51
N ASN A 572 -8.52 41.48 -27.47
CA ASN A 572 -8.42 42.91 -27.72
C ASN A 572 -8.86 43.29 -29.14
N ALA A 573 -8.53 42.47 -30.14
CA ALA A 573 -8.99 42.67 -31.52
C ALA A 573 -10.52 42.51 -31.66
N GLU A 574 -11.13 41.67 -30.82
CA GLU A 574 -12.59 41.51 -30.72
C GLU A 574 -13.28 42.57 -29.83
N GLY A 575 -12.52 43.51 -29.25
CA GLY A 575 -13.04 44.53 -28.34
C GLY A 575 -13.46 44.00 -26.96
N LYS A 576 -12.99 42.81 -26.56
CA LYS A 576 -13.24 42.21 -25.23
C LYS A 576 -12.18 42.67 -24.23
N ASP A 577 -12.58 42.80 -22.96
CA ASP A 577 -11.69 43.19 -21.87
C ASP A 577 -10.59 42.14 -21.63
N THR A 578 -9.36 42.59 -21.43
CA THR A 578 -8.20 41.72 -21.21
C THR A 578 -7.50 42.02 -19.89
N LYS A 579 -6.98 40.95 -19.28
CA LYS A 579 -6.25 41.04 -18.03
C LYS A 579 -4.75 40.86 -18.29
N LYS A 580 -3.94 41.75 -17.72
CA LYS A 580 -2.49 41.60 -17.71
C LYS A 580 -2.12 40.44 -16.77
N LEU A 581 -1.11 39.67 -17.17
CA LEU A 581 -0.54 38.62 -16.32
C LEU A 581 0.24 39.26 -15.18
N GLY A 582 -0.16 38.99 -13.93
CA GLY A 582 0.44 39.59 -12.74
C GLY A 582 1.49 38.70 -12.09
N MET A 583 1.32 37.38 -12.16
CA MET A 583 2.26 36.42 -11.58
C MET A 583 2.34 35.13 -12.40
N VAL A 584 3.55 34.59 -12.46
CA VAL A 584 3.88 33.27 -12.99
C VAL A 584 4.59 32.46 -11.92
N LEU A 585 3.97 31.37 -11.47
CA LEU A 585 4.58 30.36 -10.61
C LEU A 585 4.95 29.14 -11.46
N SER A 586 6.25 28.87 -11.60
CA SER A 586 6.79 27.71 -12.29
C SER A 586 7.30 26.69 -11.29
N LEU A 587 6.79 25.45 -11.36
CA LEU A 587 7.13 24.35 -10.45
C LEU A 587 7.88 23.24 -11.19
N GLY A 588 9.08 22.91 -10.72
CA GLY A 588 9.94 21.87 -11.27
C GLY A 588 9.83 20.52 -10.56
N THR A 589 10.16 19.45 -11.28
CA THR A 589 10.14 18.07 -10.73
C THR A 589 11.43 17.68 -9.99
N GLY A 590 12.20 18.67 -9.54
CA GLY A 590 13.46 18.50 -8.83
C GLY A 590 14.68 18.47 -9.76
N LYS A 591 15.75 19.14 -9.32
CA LYS A 591 17.02 19.24 -10.03
C LYS A 591 17.91 18.05 -9.72
N SER A 592 18.40 17.39 -10.75
CA SER A 592 19.40 16.33 -10.61
C SER A 592 20.73 16.90 -10.08
N PRO A 593 21.54 16.12 -9.36
CA PRO A 593 22.87 16.54 -8.96
C PRO A 593 23.79 16.68 -10.19
N GLU A 594 24.76 17.59 -10.11
CA GLU A 594 25.78 17.75 -11.16
C GLU A 594 26.77 16.58 -11.10
N VAL A 595 26.96 15.90 -12.23
CA VAL A 595 27.84 14.74 -12.34
C VAL A 595 28.85 14.96 -13.47
N GLU A 596 30.13 14.68 -13.20
CA GLU A 596 31.18 14.78 -14.20
C GLU A 596 31.05 13.69 -15.29
N VAL A 597 31.11 14.08 -16.56
CA VAL A 597 31.03 13.15 -17.70
C VAL A 597 32.43 12.76 -18.17
N THR A 598 32.89 11.56 -17.82
CA THR A 598 34.29 11.12 -17.98
C THR A 598 34.71 10.66 -19.39
N SER A 599 33.88 10.77 -20.43
CA SER A 599 34.32 10.50 -21.82
C SER A 599 33.33 10.95 -22.90
N LEU A 600 33.78 11.88 -23.77
CA LEU A 600 33.06 12.35 -24.96
C LEU A 600 33.79 12.04 -26.28
N LYS A 601 35.00 11.47 -26.22
CA LYS A 601 35.82 11.19 -27.40
C LYS A 601 35.28 9.96 -28.15
N LEU A 602 34.58 10.20 -29.26
CA LEU A 602 34.24 9.18 -30.25
C LEU A 602 35.50 8.83 -31.06
N SER A 603 35.90 7.55 -31.07
CA SER A 603 37.01 7.08 -31.90
C SER A 603 36.54 5.99 -32.86
N CYS A 604 36.78 6.13 -34.16
CA CYS A 604 36.33 5.17 -35.17
C CYS A 604 37.23 3.91 -35.27
N ASN A 605 38.10 3.66 -34.29
CA ASN A 605 39.00 2.50 -34.30
C ASN A 605 38.30 1.24 -33.77
N PRO A 606 38.39 0.09 -34.49
CA PRO A 606 37.69 -1.14 -34.11
C PRO A 606 38.13 -1.69 -32.74
N VAL A 607 39.38 -1.48 -32.32
CA VAL A 607 39.91 -1.92 -31.01
C VAL A 607 39.34 -1.09 -29.83
N LYS A 608 38.79 0.10 -30.10
CA LYS A 608 38.20 1.01 -29.08
C LYS A 608 36.67 1.05 -29.14
N LEU A 609 36.03 0.13 -29.88
CA LEU A 609 34.59 0.11 -30.13
C LEU A 609 33.75 0.21 -28.84
N ALA A 610 34.14 -0.48 -27.76
CA ALA A 610 33.43 -0.39 -26.48
C ALA A 610 33.48 1.01 -25.85
N LYS A 611 34.62 1.71 -25.95
CA LYS A 611 34.75 3.11 -25.47
C LYS A 611 33.94 4.07 -26.35
N SER A 612 33.90 3.82 -27.66
CA SER A 612 33.11 4.61 -28.60
C SER A 612 31.60 4.40 -28.45
N LEU A 613 31.16 3.17 -28.14
CA LEU A 613 29.77 2.87 -27.79
C LEU A 613 29.36 3.57 -26.48
N LYS A 614 30.23 3.56 -25.46
CA LYS A 614 30.01 4.30 -24.21
C LYS A 614 29.94 5.82 -24.45
N ALA A 615 30.83 6.36 -25.27
CA ALA A 615 30.83 7.77 -25.65
C ALA A 615 29.58 8.15 -26.46
N ALA A 616 29.14 7.31 -27.40
CA ALA A 616 27.92 7.52 -28.17
C ALA A 616 26.67 7.49 -27.28
N ASN A 617 26.62 6.57 -26.31
CA ASN A 617 25.52 6.51 -25.35
C ASN A 617 25.49 7.74 -24.42
N ASN A 618 26.66 8.19 -23.96
CA ASN A 618 26.77 9.43 -23.19
C ASN A 618 26.31 10.65 -24.00
N LEU A 619 26.70 10.75 -25.28
CA LEU A 619 26.27 11.83 -26.16
C LEU A 619 24.76 11.82 -26.39
N LEU A 620 24.17 10.63 -26.59
CA LEU A 620 22.72 10.48 -26.71
C LEU A 620 21.99 10.90 -25.43
N LYS A 621 22.54 10.55 -24.25
CA LYS A 621 22.01 10.99 -22.96
C LYS A 621 22.05 12.52 -22.85
N ILE A 622 23.19 13.15 -23.17
CA ILE A 622 23.33 14.62 -23.18
C ILE A 622 22.33 15.27 -24.14
N LEU A 623 22.15 14.73 -25.35
CA LEU A 623 21.16 15.27 -26.30
C LEU A 623 19.74 15.19 -25.75
N MET A 624 19.38 14.06 -25.13
CA MET A 624 18.08 13.90 -24.48
C MET A 624 17.94 14.87 -23.30
N ASP A 625 18.97 15.04 -22.48
CA ASP A 625 18.99 15.98 -21.37
C ASP A 625 18.80 17.41 -21.88
N CYS A 626 19.52 17.84 -22.92
CA CYS A 626 19.35 19.16 -23.53
C CYS A 626 17.94 19.40 -24.12
N CYS A 627 17.31 18.36 -24.68
CA CYS A 627 15.96 18.48 -25.24
C CYS A 627 14.86 18.47 -24.18
N THR A 628 15.12 17.83 -23.04
CA THR A 628 14.14 17.60 -21.98
C THR A 628 14.45 18.37 -20.71
N ASP A 629 15.48 19.22 -20.70
CA ASP A 629 15.80 20.07 -19.55
C ASP A 629 14.63 21.02 -19.28
N SER A 630 14.15 20.98 -18.04
CA SER A 630 13.08 21.85 -17.56
C SER A 630 13.60 23.00 -16.69
N ASP A 631 14.85 22.90 -16.23
CA ASP A 631 15.55 23.96 -15.52
C ASP A 631 16.54 24.67 -16.48
N GLY A 632 17.53 25.39 -15.96
CA GLY A 632 18.53 26.08 -16.78
C GLY A 632 17.97 27.22 -17.63
N CYS A 633 18.33 27.26 -18.91
CA CYS A 633 18.07 28.41 -19.79
C CYS A 633 16.59 28.77 -19.94
N ALA A 634 15.69 27.79 -19.87
CA ALA A 634 14.24 28.05 -19.97
C ALA A 634 13.76 28.93 -18.81
N VAL A 635 14.27 28.67 -17.60
CA VAL A 635 13.96 29.44 -16.38
C VAL A 635 14.53 30.85 -16.47
N ASP A 636 15.76 31.01 -16.96
CA ASP A 636 16.41 32.32 -17.07
C ASP A 636 15.73 33.22 -18.10
N ARG A 637 15.35 32.64 -19.25
CA ARG A 637 14.56 33.34 -20.26
C ARG A 637 13.21 33.76 -19.71
N ALA A 638 12.49 32.84 -19.05
CA ALA A 638 11.18 33.14 -18.46
C ALA A 638 11.28 34.27 -17.42
N ARG A 639 12.30 34.22 -16.56
CA ARG A 639 12.59 35.27 -15.58
C ARG A 639 12.81 36.63 -16.25
N ALA A 640 13.72 36.70 -17.23
CA ALA A 640 14.04 37.94 -17.92
C ALA A 640 12.80 38.53 -18.64
N PHE A 641 11.99 37.70 -19.32
CA PHE A 641 10.77 38.17 -19.96
C PHE A 641 9.68 38.62 -18.97
N CYS A 642 9.59 37.97 -17.81
CA CYS A 642 8.68 38.41 -16.75
C CYS A 642 9.12 39.77 -16.17
N GLU A 643 10.41 39.97 -15.94
CA GLU A 643 10.98 41.26 -15.50
C GLU A 643 10.71 42.38 -16.53
N MET A 644 10.83 42.08 -17.83
CA MET A 644 10.51 43.03 -18.90
C MET A 644 9.02 43.42 -18.96
N THR A 645 8.13 42.59 -18.45
CA THR A 645 6.67 42.80 -18.53
C THR A 645 6.05 43.23 -17.21
N ASP A 646 6.86 43.50 -16.17
CA ASP A 646 6.44 43.71 -14.78
C ASP A 646 5.55 42.57 -14.24
N THR A 647 5.85 41.34 -14.67
CA THR A 647 5.17 40.12 -14.19
C THR A 647 6.01 39.49 -13.09
N LEU A 648 5.39 39.14 -11.96
CA LEU A 648 6.09 38.49 -10.86
C LEU A 648 6.42 37.03 -11.23
N TYR A 649 7.69 36.70 -11.43
CA TYR A 649 8.12 35.32 -11.66
C TYR A 649 8.67 34.65 -10.40
N ARG A 650 8.23 33.41 -10.14
CA ARG A 650 8.76 32.54 -9.08
C ARG A 650 8.97 31.14 -9.63
N ARG A 651 10.18 30.60 -9.46
CA ARG A 651 10.55 29.23 -9.79
C ARG A 651 10.83 28.47 -8.50
N LEU A 652 10.14 27.35 -8.29
CA LEU A 652 10.41 26.42 -7.19
C LEU A 652 10.79 25.06 -7.76
N SER A 653 11.97 24.55 -7.40
CA SER A 653 12.46 23.23 -7.82
C SER A 653 13.55 22.80 -6.83
N PRO A 654 13.31 21.77 -6.00
CA PRO A 654 14.27 21.34 -4.98
C PRO A 654 15.51 20.71 -5.60
N GLN A 655 16.66 20.87 -4.95
CA GLN A 655 17.86 20.12 -5.31
C GLN A 655 17.78 18.70 -4.76
N LEU A 656 17.92 17.70 -5.63
CA LEU A 656 17.92 16.29 -5.23
C LEU A 656 19.35 15.81 -5.00
N SER A 657 19.53 14.93 -4.00
CA SER A 657 20.85 14.34 -3.70
C SER A 657 21.27 13.26 -4.69
N VAL A 658 20.30 12.60 -5.33
CA VAL A 658 20.50 11.47 -6.25
C VAL A 658 19.73 11.68 -7.55
N GLU A 659 20.23 11.09 -8.64
CA GLU A 659 19.51 11.07 -9.92
C GLU A 659 18.30 10.13 -9.83
N VAL A 660 17.09 10.70 -9.70
CA VAL A 660 15.84 9.94 -9.69
C VAL A 660 15.31 9.75 -11.11
N MET A 661 15.15 8.50 -11.53
CA MET A 661 14.67 8.13 -12.87
C MET A 661 13.16 8.40 -13.04
N LEU A 662 12.72 8.66 -14.28
CA LEU A 662 11.32 8.97 -14.60
C LEU A 662 10.33 7.84 -14.25
N ASN A 663 10.79 6.59 -14.20
CA ASN A 663 10.03 5.39 -13.89
C ASN A 663 10.43 4.76 -12.54
N GLU A 664 11.00 5.54 -11.62
CA GLU A 664 11.42 5.02 -10.32
C GLU A 664 10.25 4.35 -9.58
N VAL A 665 10.51 3.18 -9.02
CA VAL A 665 9.53 2.36 -8.27
C VAL A 665 10.00 2.06 -6.86
N ASP A 666 11.29 2.23 -6.57
CA ASP A 666 11.87 2.07 -5.25
C ASP A 666 11.24 3.06 -4.27
N GLU A 667 10.72 2.51 -3.16
CA GLU A 667 9.98 3.32 -2.20
C GLU A 667 10.93 4.19 -1.39
N ASP A 668 12.13 3.70 -1.07
CA ASP A 668 13.09 4.38 -0.22
C ASP A 668 13.70 5.58 -0.97
N VAL A 669 14.02 5.42 -2.26
CA VAL A 669 14.48 6.51 -3.13
C VAL A 669 13.42 7.61 -3.24
N LEU A 670 12.16 7.23 -3.47
CA LEU A 670 11.07 8.19 -3.59
C LEU A 670 10.75 8.87 -2.27
N MET A 671 10.82 8.16 -1.14
CA MET A 671 10.64 8.75 0.18
C MET A 671 11.75 9.75 0.51
N ASN A 672 13.00 9.44 0.14
CA ASN A 672 14.11 10.38 0.31
C ASN A 672 13.91 11.66 -0.54
N MET A 673 13.53 11.51 -1.81
CA MET A 673 13.21 12.63 -2.70
C MET A 673 12.10 13.53 -2.12
N LEU A 674 11.05 12.94 -1.54
CA LEU A 674 9.96 13.71 -0.92
C LEU A 674 10.40 14.36 0.39
N LEU A 675 11.27 13.72 1.17
CA LEU A 675 11.83 14.31 2.38
C LEU A 675 12.71 15.52 2.05
N GLU A 676 13.58 15.41 1.04
CA GLU A 676 14.37 16.54 0.52
C GLU A 676 13.49 17.68 0.06
N THR A 677 12.40 17.37 -0.65
CA THR A 677 11.39 18.35 -1.06
C THR A 677 10.77 19.04 0.16
N ARG A 678 10.48 18.31 1.24
CA ARG A 678 9.96 18.89 2.48
C ARG A 678 10.94 19.82 3.17
N THR A 679 12.20 19.42 3.26
CA THR A 679 13.27 20.26 3.81
C THR A 679 13.38 21.56 3.00
N TYR A 680 13.42 21.46 1.67
CA TYR A 680 13.43 22.62 0.76
C TYR A 680 12.23 23.54 0.97
N LEU A 681 11.02 22.99 1.11
CA LEU A 681 9.82 23.81 1.33
C LEU A 681 9.84 24.54 2.68
N ASN A 682 10.42 23.92 3.71
CA ASN A 682 10.62 24.58 4.99
C ASN A 682 11.63 25.73 4.90
N GLU A 683 12.73 25.54 4.17
CA GLU A 683 13.70 26.60 3.88
C GLU A 683 13.07 27.75 3.07
N GLN A 684 12.21 27.42 2.10
CA GLN A 684 11.50 28.38 1.25
C GLN A 684 10.16 28.86 1.83
N ARG A 685 9.89 28.61 3.11
CA ARG A 685 8.58 28.93 3.72
C ARG A 685 8.19 30.40 3.60
N ALA A 686 9.15 31.32 3.75
CA ALA A 686 8.90 32.74 3.58
C ALA A 686 8.46 33.10 2.14
N VAL A 687 9.07 32.45 1.14
CA VAL A 687 8.71 32.63 -0.28
C VAL A 687 7.32 32.06 -0.55
N LEU A 688 7.02 30.86 -0.05
CA LEU A 688 5.68 30.26 -0.16
C LEU A 688 4.61 31.14 0.48
N GLN A 689 4.86 31.68 1.67
CA GLN A 689 3.93 32.60 2.34
C GLN A 689 3.71 33.88 1.54
N PHE A 690 4.76 34.43 0.92
CA PHE A 690 4.63 35.58 0.04
C PHE A 690 3.77 35.26 -1.18
N VAL A 691 4.05 34.14 -1.87
CA VAL A 691 3.29 33.69 -3.04
C VAL A 691 1.83 33.44 -2.68
N ALA A 692 1.56 32.71 -1.59
CA ALA A 692 0.21 32.41 -1.12
C ALA A 692 -0.60 33.68 -0.80
N ARG A 693 0.04 34.67 -0.15
CA ARG A 693 -0.60 35.97 0.11
C ARG A 693 -0.91 36.70 -1.18
N PHE A 694 0.05 36.77 -2.11
CA PHE A 694 -0.14 37.43 -3.40
C PHE A 694 -1.31 36.81 -4.17
N LEU A 695 -1.37 35.47 -4.24
CA LEU A 695 -2.42 34.72 -4.93
C LEU A 695 -3.83 34.95 -4.38
N ARG A 696 -3.94 35.22 -3.08
CA ARG A 696 -5.22 35.40 -2.38
C ARG A 696 -5.69 36.86 -2.39
N ASP A 697 -4.75 37.78 -2.30
CA ASP A 697 -5.04 39.21 -2.16
C ASP A 697 -5.25 39.91 -3.52
N HIS A 698 -4.83 39.28 -4.64
CA HIS A 698 -5.01 39.71 -6.04
C HIS A 698 -5.70 38.63 -6.87
#